data_AF-F2TJD4-F1
#
_entry.id   AF-F2TJD4-F1
#
_cell.length_a   1.000
_cell.length_b   1.000
_cell.length_c   1.000
_cell.angle_alpha   90.00
_cell.angle_beta   90.00
_cell.angle_gamma   90.00
#
_symmetry.space_group_name_H-M   'P 1'
#
loop_
_entity.id
_entity.type
_entity.pdbx_description
1 polymer ?
#
loop_
_entity_poly.entity_id
_entity_poly.type
_entity_poly.pdbx_seq_one_letter_code
_entity_poly.pdbx_strand_id
1 'polypeptide(L)'
;MQDQRGERRPRGKYSRLICRGCRSRKIKCILPNPSEITPSAIPQAAGKSCERCCNLNLECIVERTSLGRPAAKRIPRTDSHSSRYGSALHTEAEVESDGAVRVTGTTSTPSNLEVKGYLYSEDIADDILIMQNDCGFSPSELHVTMSSKQEIFQSMIEPDCFLSSVLANDKIFGSAIPHSTSPRDARRLLDLISHDMASSLDACLVWHRFFLPQTPTLVSIRNRLSSDECASSNCATNLLFALLCLIAFESPETPFGQKHHHLKRSIQLTVSSYGQEFIFSPPTHRDSVVVSLLLSDYRPAAIVSSPNVAHKAVKSGLYVNIAYRIAEKLELLPTQATLNPGELKAVEFFGSEFCLTDVLQGLQVFCYDALLDGFITKPLRFMRKVVSCIKPHMEVYQNVLKHRSYPPWIIYHIQNTVATNIMLEALVDMKQSWSSLESLSIITEDCERKCLEQVEHTDCLLARLSSPGNQNELLVVRSLLEIRFHSVYTAIYGAGLFYATVLRARLQESGRVGTDPEINCHEAAQLGAQLIDTCKNISSEKVLTLSAFMGRFGGPYPEKLGAILEMFIECAEKLALNRVAFRPPPRQLVLEIVFLCKNIVENNVIQFKSFGRLHKDFERQLGLFEKCARRIESMVVSDWNSIDVAFAGGCVYAASSKMIHGLCEVMENLKIRVSKETSGTEKPSMLEVPTDLSGLDVEVPSGGWDVWPEVGGFENFGTLQGQFDWSFIQSSLLEFESTNTSFGDRIE
;
A
#
# COMPACT_ATOMS: atom_id res chain seq x y z
N MET A 1 13.36 -9.71 64.16
CA MET A 1 13.29 -11.01 63.47
C MET A 1 12.28 -10.88 62.35
N GLN A 2 12.73 -10.30 61.23
CA GLN A 2 13.23 -10.96 60.02
C GLN A 2 12.15 -10.94 58.94
N ASP A 3 12.36 -10.00 58.02
CA ASP A 3 11.91 -10.01 56.64
C ASP A 3 11.65 -11.43 56.12
N GLN A 4 10.40 -11.68 55.73
CA GLN A 4 10.13 -12.46 54.52
C GLN A 4 9.23 -11.61 53.62
N ARG A 5 9.81 -10.53 53.09
CA ARG A 5 9.43 -10.08 51.74
C ARG A 5 9.70 -11.27 50.83
N GLY A 6 8.66 -12.08 50.59
CA GLY A 6 8.72 -13.14 49.61
C GLY A 6 9.20 -12.52 48.30
N GLU A 7 10.40 -12.90 47.88
CA GLU A 7 10.97 -12.52 46.59
C GLU A 7 9.88 -12.62 45.54
N ARG A 8 9.63 -11.51 44.82
CA ARG A 8 8.79 -11.56 43.64
C ARG A 8 9.50 -12.45 42.63
N ARG A 9 9.13 -13.74 42.65
CA ARG A 9 9.55 -14.72 41.65
C ARG A 9 9.37 -14.10 40.25
N PRO A 10 10.29 -14.37 39.31
CA PRO A 10 10.14 -13.91 37.93
C PRO A 10 8.76 -14.33 37.43
N ARG A 11 8.08 -13.46 36.66
CA ARG A 11 6.73 -13.71 36.12
C ARG A 11 6.74 -15.05 35.38
N GLY A 12 6.35 -16.12 36.07
CA GLY A 12 6.33 -17.46 35.51
C GLY A 12 5.29 -17.57 34.40
N LYS A 13 5.33 -18.69 33.67
CA LYS A 13 4.46 -19.12 32.56
C LYS A 13 2.93 -19.00 32.80
N TYR A 14 2.49 -18.53 33.96
CA TYR A 14 1.12 -18.14 34.30
C TYR A 14 0.45 -17.19 33.29
N SER A 15 1.20 -16.44 32.49
CA SER A 15 0.63 -15.50 31.51
C SER A 15 0.06 -16.16 30.25
N ARG A 16 0.28 -17.48 30.06
CA ARG A 16 -0.08 -18.19 28.82
C ARG A 16 -1.25 -19.17 28.97
N LEU A 17 -1.75 -19.42 30.18
CA LEU A 17 -2.82 -20.40 30.43
C LEU A 17 -3.89 -19.80 31.35
N ILE A 18 -5.16 -19.89 30.95
CA ILE A 18 -6.31 -19.50 31.79
C ILE A 18 -7.46 -20.48 31.57
N CYS A 19 -8.25 -20.76 32.60
CA CYS A 19 -9.47 -21.54 32.40
C CYS A 19 -10.59 -20.67 31.80
N ARG A 20 -11.40 -21.25 30.91
CA ARG A 20 -12.50 -20.59 30.20
C ARG A 20 -13.49 -19.92 31.14
N GLY A 21 -13.82 -20.58 32.25
CA GLY A 21 -14.76 -20.08 33.26
C GLY A 21 -14.25 -18.88 34.08
N CYS A 22 -12.94 -18.78 34.33
CA CYS A 22 -12.36 -17.59 34.96
C CYS A 22 -12.15 -16.46 33.95
N ARG A 23 -11.85 -16.80 32.69
CA ARG A 23 -11.71 -15.84 31.57
C ARG A 23 -13.02 -15.11 31.28
N SER A 24 -14.13 -15.85 31.12
CA SER A 24 -15.45 -15.25 30.83
C SER A 24 -15.90 -14.29 31.92
N ARG A 25 -15.56 -14.58 33.18
CA ARG A 25 -15.91 -13.76 34.34
C ARG A 25 -14.86 -12.69 34.70
N LYS A 26 -13.75 -12.60 33.96
CA LYS A 26 -12.64 -11.64 34.19
C LYS A 26 -12.05 -11.68 35.62
N ILE A 27 -12.06 -12.85 36.27
CA ILE A 27 -11.54 -13.04 37.65
C ILE A 27 -10.17 -13.72 37.67
N LYS A 28 -9.51 -13.70 38.83
CA LYS A 28 -8.19 -14.32 39.02
C LYS A 28 -8.31 -15.85 38.91
N CYS A 29 -7.56 -16.44 37.97
CA CYS A 29 -7.44 -17.89 37.80
C CYS A 29 -6.14 -18.37 38.44
N ILE A 30 -6.23 -19.30 39.40
CA ILE A 30 -5.07 -19.89 40.07
C ILE A 30 -5.00 -21.35 39.64
N LEU A 31 -4.09 -21.65 38.70
CA LEU A 31 -3.88 -23.00 38.17
C LEU A 31 -2.75 -23.70 38.97
N PRO A 32 -2.83 -25.04 39.18
CA PRO A 32 -1.70 -25.81 39.69
C PRO A 32 -0.51 -25.75 38.71
N ASN A 33 0.66 -26.26 39.13
CA ASN A 33 1.96 -26.11 38.45
C ASN A 33 1.84 -26.06 36.90
N PRO A 34 2.09 -24.92 36.24
CA PRO A 34 1.83 -24.73 34.80
C PRO A 34 2.71 -25.58 33.88
N SER A 35 3.69 -26.30 34.45
CA SER A 35 4.57 -27.25 33.77
C SER A 35 3.83 -28.56 33.41
N GLU A 36 2.76 -28.89 34.14
CA GLU A 36 2.07 -30.20 34.08
C GLU A 36 0.69 -30.12 33.42
N ILE A 37 0.28 -28.91 33.00
CA ILE A 37 -1.03 -28.63 32.40
C ILE A 37 -0.87 -28.43 30.90
N THR A 38 -1.39 -29.39 30.14
CA THR A 38 -1.50 -29.26 28.69
C THR A 38 -2.88 -28.67 28.35
N PRO A 39 -2.94 -27.53 27.62
CA PRO A 39 -4.22 -26.96 27.20
C PRO A 39 -4.94 -27.94 26.27
N SER A 40 -6.21 -28.21 26.60
CA SER A 40 -7.06 -29.20 25.93
C SER A 40 -8.50 -28.71 25.96
N ALA A 41 -9.29 -29.11 24.96
CA ALA A 41 -10.73 -28.86 24.92
C ALA A 41 -11.53 -29.68 25.95
N ILE A 42 -10.87 -30.65 26.60
CA ILE A 42 -11.46 -31.53 27.60
C ILE A 42 -11.27 -30.92 29.01
N PRO A 43 -12.28 -31.00 29.91
CA PRO A 43 -12.13 -30.58 31.29
C PRO A 43 -10.94 -31.26 31.98
N GLN A 44 -10.15 -30.47 32.73
CA GLN A 44 -9.05 -31.01 33.52
C GLN A 44 -9.58 -31.86 34.68
N ALA A 45 -8.83 -32.91 35.05
CA ALA A 45 -9.12 -33.69 36.25
C ALA A 45 -9.04 -32.81 37.52
N ALA A 46 -9.70 -33.23 38.61
CA ALA A 46 -9.81 -32.43 39.84
C ALA A 46 -8.45 -31.94 40.39
N GLY A 47 -7.41 -32.78 40.36
CA GLY A 47 -6.05 -32.42 40.78
C GLY A 47 -5.30 -31.43 39.86
N LYS A 48 -5.83 -31.18 38.65
CA LYS A 48 -5.25 -30.27 37.64
C LYS A 48 -6.15 -29.06 37.33
N SER A 49 -7.30 -28.97 38.02
CA SER A 49 -8.25 -27.86 37.88
C SER A 49 -7.79 -26.62 38.63
N CYS A 50 -8.24 -25.43 38.19
CA CYS A 50 -7.95 -24.20 38.93
C CYS A 50 -8.66 -24.23 40.31
N GLU A 51 -8.07 -23.57 41.30
CA GLU A 51 -8.53 -23.57 42.69
C GLU A 51 -10.04 -23.26 42.81
N ARG A 52 -10.53 -22.27 42.06
CA ARG A 52 -11.95 -21.93 42.03
C ARG A 52 -12.83 -23.03 41.44
N CYS A 53 -12.42 -23.61 40.32
CA CYS A 53 -13.20 -24.68 39.69
C CYS A 53 -13.22 -25.93 40.57
N CYS A 54 -12.11 -26.22 41.25
CA CYS A 54 -12.03 -27.29 42.25
C CYS A 54 -12.99 -27.03 43.42
N ASN A 55 -12.92 -25.84 44.04
CA ASN A 55 -13.76 -25.50 45.20
C ASN A 55 -15.26 -25.42 44.89
N LEU A 56 -15.62 -25.10 43.65
CA LEU A 56 -17.01 -24.95 43.22
C LEU A 56 -17.54 -26.17 42.44
N ASN A 57 -16.76 -27.26 42.34
CA ASN A 57 -17.09 -28.44 41.52
C ASN A 57 -17.53 -28.07 40.09
N LEU A 58 -16.80 -27.16 39.44
CA LEU A 58 -17.06 -26.72 38.06
C LEU A 58 -16.05 -27.34 37.08
N GLU A 59 -16.49 -27.54 35.84
CA GLU A 59 -15.59 -27.96 34.76
C GLU A 59 -14.49 -26.92 34.49
N CYS A 60 -13.24 -27.37 34.49
CA CYS A 60 -12.07 -26.52 34.28
C CYS A 60 -11.40 -26.81 32.94
N ILE A 61 -11.82 -26.11 31.88
CA ILE A 61 -11.18 -26.19 30.55
C ILE A 61 -10.11 -25.11 30.44
N VAL A 62 -8.84 -25.49 30.23
CA VAL A 62 -7.69 -24.57 30.21
C VAL A 62 -7.22 -24.33 28.77
N GLU A 63 -7.15 -23.06 28.36
CA GLU A 63 -6.76 -22.63 27.02
C GLU A 63 -5.45 -21.84 27.03
N ARG A 64 -4.76 -21.78 25.87
CA ARG A 64 -3.66 -20.84 25.65
C ARG A 64 -4.18 -19.42 25.47
N THR A 65 -3.61 -18.45 26.18
CA THR A 65 -3.90 -17.03 25.98
C THR A 65 -2.90 -16.42 25.00
N SER A 66 -3.38 -15.93 23.85
CA SER A 66 -2.60 -15.15 22.87
C SER A 66 -2.43 -13.68 23.26
N LEU A 67 -3.23 -13.20 24.22
CA LEU A 67 -3.20 -11.83 24.70
C LEU A 67 -2.88 -11.85 26.19
N GLY A 68 -1.74 -11.27 26.56
CA GLY A 68 -1.49 -10.91 27.95
C GLY A 68 -2.63 -10.04 28.49
N ARG A 69 -2.82 -10.04 29.81
CA ARG A 69 -3.86 -9.21 30.46
C ARG A 69 -3.70 -7.75 30.01
N PRO A 70 -4.77 -7.05 29.58
CA PRO A 70 -4.70 -5.60 29.41
C PRO A 70 -4.21 -5.01 30.72
N ALA A 71 -3.15 -4.20 30.67
CA ALA A 71 -2.78 -3.39 31.82
C ALA A 71 -3.98 -2.51 32.14
N ALA A 72 -4.59 -2.69 33.31
CA ALA A 72 -5.51 -1.69 33.83
C ALA A 72 -4.67 -0.42 34.00
N LYS A 73 -4.78 0.54 33.06
CA LYS A 73 -4.27 1.88 33.23
C LYS A 73 -4.93 2.42 34.49
N ARG A 74 -4.19 2.41 35.60
CA ARG A 74 -4.55 3.20 36.77
C ARG A 74 -4.38 4.64 36.32
N ILE A 75 -5.50 5.31 36.09
CA ILE A 75 -5.55 6.77 36.08
C ILE A 75 -4.96 7.20 37.43
N PRO A 76 -3.90 8.02 37.47
CA PRO A 76 -3.45 8.61 38.72
C PRO A 76 -4.64 9.40 39.28
N ARG A 77 -5.15 8.98 40.43
CA ARG A 77 -6.10 9.79 41.18
C ARG A 77 -5.31 10.99 41.69
N THR A 78 -5.53 12.14 41.08
CA THR A 78 -5.26 13.43 41.71
C THR A 78 -6.26 13.56 42.86
N ASP A 79 -5.73 13.59 44.07
CA ASP A 79 -6.48 13.84 45.28
C ASP A 79 -7.19 15.19 45.18
N SER A 80 -8.52 15.16 45.22
CA SER A 80 -9.34 16.33 45.52
C SER A 80 -10.41 15.89 46.51
N HIS A 81 -10.14 16.19 47.79
CA HIS A 81 -11.08 16.07 48.88
C HIS A 81 -12.19 17.12 48.76
N SER A 82 -13.41 16.70 49.16
CA SER A 82 -14.61 17.51 49.49
C SER A 82 -15.37 18.08 48.27
N SER A 83 -16.70 18.11 48.18
CA SER A 83 -17.79 17.78 49.10
C SER A 83 -19.10 17.68 48.29
N ARG A 84 -19.88 16.63 48.59
CA ARG A 84 -21.35 16.42 48.65
C ARG A 84 -22.36 17.33 47.90
N TYR A 85 -23.48 16.67 47.59
CA TYR A 85 -24.76 17.08 46.96
C TYR A 85 -24.75 16.96 45.42
N GLY A 86 -25.69 16.32 44.73
CA GLY A 86 -26.96 15.68 45.09
C GLY A 86 -27.64 15.23 43.77
N SER A 87 -28.41 14.16 43.84
CA SER A 87 -29.13 13.51 42.73
C SER A 87 -30.27 14.37 42.13
N ALA A 88 -30.44 14.35 40.80
CA ALA A 88 -31.72 14.47 40.06
C ALA A 88 -31.43 14.24 38.56
N LEU A 89 -31.90 13.16 37.94
CA LEU A 89 -33.21 12.96 37.31
C LEU A 89 -33.38 13.66 35.96
N HIS A 90 -33.74 12.82 34.97
CA HIS A 90 -34.25 13.09 33.64
C HIS A 90 -34.99 14.41 33.46
N THR A 91 -34.64 15.15 32.41
CA THR A 91 -35.64 15.89 31.63
C THR A 91 -35.15 16.00 30.18
N GLU A 92 -36.02 15.57 29.28
CA GLU A 92 -35.95 15.85 27.84
C GLU A 92 -36.00 17.37 27.64
N ALA A 93 -35.20 17.89 26.72
CA ALA A 93 -35.32 19.26 26.23
C ALA A 93 -35.13 19.25 24.71
N GLU A 94 -36.29 19.29 24.07
CA GLU A 94 -36.68 20.12 22.92
C GLU A 94 -35.64 20.50 21.86
N VAL A 95 -36.10 20.25 20.63
CA VAL A 95 -35.55 20.65 19.35
C VAL A 95 -35.43 22.17 19.27
N GLU A 96 -34.20 22.68 19.21
CA GLU A 96 -33.92 23.96 18.58
C GLU A 96 -33.01 23.76 17.36
N SER A 97 -33.59 24.16 16.24
CA SER A 97 -33.00 24.30 14.92
C SER A 97 -32.03 25.48 14.92
N ASP A 98 -30.73 25.24 15.02
CA ASP A 98 -29.74 25.92 14.17
C ASP A 98 -28.37 25.24 14.33
N GLY A 99 -27.93 24.56 13.27
CA GLY A 99 -26.73 23.73 13.27
C GLY A 99 -25.91 23.88 12.00
N ALA A 100 -25.89 25.08 11.43
CA ALA A 100 -24.83 25.46 10.51
C ALA A 100 -23.53 25.57 11.33
N VAL A 101 -22.69 24.54 11.27
CA VAL A 101 -21.29 24.66 11.67
C VAL A 101 -20.67 25.70 10.74
N ARG A 102 -20.58 26.95 11.21
CA ARG A 102 -19.80 27.99 10.56
C ARG A 102 -18.35 27.56 10.58
N VAL A 103 -17.87 27.04 9.45
CA VAL A 103 -16.46 27.11 9.10
C VAL A 103 -16.21 28.58 8.73
N THR A 104 -15.92 29.40 9.73
CA THR A 104 -15.44 30.77 9.51
C THR A 104 -14.11 30.68 8.80
N GLY A 105 -14.05 31.30 7.61
CA GLY A 105 -12.87 31.34 6.77
C GLY A 105 -11.67 31.94 7.49
N THR A 106 -10.57 31.21 7.41
CA THR A 106 -9.23 31.76 7.38
C THR A 106 -8.58 31.29 6.10
N THR A 107 -8.23 32.28 5.28
CA THR A 107 -7.28 32.21 4.18
C THR A 107 -6.10 31.28 4.50
N SER A 108 -5.81 30.35 3.57
CA SER A 108 -4.51 29.72 3.34
C SER A 108 -3.72 29.29 4.57
N THR A 109 -3.90 28.05 5.00
CA THR A 109 -2.83 27.29 5.65
C THR A 109 -2.90 25.86 5.11
N PRO A 110 -1.89 25.36 4.37
CA PRO A 110 -1.86 23.96 4.01
C PRO A 110 -1.86 23.15 5.31
N SER A 111 -2.71 22.12 5.38
CA SER A 111 -2.66 21.17 6.48
C SER A 111 -1.29 20.50 6.43
N ASN A 112 -0.34 20.97 7.24
CA ASN A 112 1.02 20.48 7.31
C ASN A 112 1.01 19.02 7.81
N LEU A 113 0.77 18.07 6.90
CA LEU A 113 1.10 16.68 7.13
C LEU A 113 2.62 16.62 7.33
N GLU A 114 3.07 16.16 8.49
CA GLU A 114 4.49 16.04 8.80
C GLU A 114 5.09 14.82 8.08
N VAL A 115 5.33 14.96 6.77
CA VAL A 115 5.91 13.90 5.93
C VAL A 115 7.40 13.67 6.24
N LYS A 116 8.09 14.70 6.76
CA LYS A 116 9.55 14.75 6.92
C LYS A 116 10.13 13.64 7.81
N GLY A 117 9.42 13.25 8.88
CA GLY A 117 9.86 12.21 9.83
C GLY A 117 9.71 10.77 9.34
N TYR A 118 9.29 10.57 8.09
CA TYR A 118 9.05 9.25 7.49
C TYR A 118 9.80 9.04 6.17
N LEU A 119 10.76 9.92 5.84
CA LEU A 119 11.66 9.79 4.69
C LEU A 119 12.99 9.16 5.12
N TYR A 120 13.59 8.38 4.22
CA TYR A 120 14.80 7.57 4.40
C TYR A 120 16.06 8.26 4.98
N SER A 121 16.09 9.59 5.06
CA SER A 121 17.30 10.35 5.40
C SER A 121 17.03 11.43 6.45
N GLU A 122 16.79 10.97 7.68
CA GLU A 122 16.48 11.80 8.85
C GLU A 122 17.64 12.63 9.41
N ASP A 123 18.83 12.65 8.81
CA ASP A 123 19.83 13.71 9.11
C ASP A 123 19.47 15.03 8.39
N ILE A 124 18.22 15.48 8.51
CA ILE A 124 17.87 16.89 8.32
C ILE A 124 17.87 17.61 9.69
N ALA A 125 17.96 16.84 10.78
CA ALA A 125 18.02 17.35 12.14
C ALA A 125 19.45 17.67 12.63
N ASP A 126 20.51 17.20 11.97
CA ASP A 126 21.89 17.57 12.28
C ASP A 126 22.28 18.81 11.46
N ASP A 127 21.75 19.96 11.89
CA ASP A 127 22.30 21.34 11.78
C ASP A 127 21.25 22.43 12.10
N ILE A 128 20.00 22.06 12.39
CA ILE A 128 18.93 23.02 12.76
C ILE A 128 19.21 23.74 14.11
N LEU A 129 20.19 23.30 14.90
CA LEU A 129 20.54 23.93 16.17
C LEU A 129 21.34 25.25 16.05
N ILE A 130 21.71 25.73 14.87
CA ILE A 130 22.51 26.96 14.75
C ILE A 130 21.71 28.20 14.30
N MET A 131 20.50 28.07 13.74
CA MET A 131 19.77 29.22 13.16
C MET A 131 18.39 29.54 13.78
N GLN A 132 17.98 28.86 14.86
CA GLN A 132 16.67 29.11 15.51
C GLN A 132 16.66 30.18 16.62
N ASN A 133 17.73 30.99 16.77
CA ASN A 133 17.77 32.03 17.81
C ASN A 133 17.14 33.38 17.43
N ASP A 134 16.68 33.58 16.19
CA ASP A 134 16.14 34.89 15.75
C ASP A 134 14.61 34.95 15.54
N CYS A 135 13.89 33.85 15.74
CA CYS A 135 12.43 33.85 15.73
C CYS A 135 11.92 33.25 17.05
N GLY A 136 11.37 34.10 17.93
CA GLY A 136 10.94 33.78 19.29
C GLY A 136 9.81 32.75 19.43
N PHE A 137 10.05 31.51 19.00
CA PHE A 137 9.24 30.35 19.28
C PHE A 137 9.99 29.44 20.26
N SER A 138 9.43 29.27 21.45
CA SER A 138 9.97 28.40 22.49
C SER A 138 10.02 26.93 22.03
N PRO A 139 11.14 26.21 22.24
CA PRO A 139 11.35 24.84 21.78
C PRO A 139 10.73 23.83 22.75
N SER A 140 9.41 23.78 22.82
CA SER A 140 8.69 22.82 23.68
C SER A 140 7.35 22.46 23.04
N GLU A 141 7.35 21.57 22.04
CA GLU A 141 6.19 20.71 21.69
C GLU A 141 6.40 19.77 20.47
N LEU A 142 7.61 19.64 19.90
CA LEU A 142 7.89 18.66 18.83
C LEU A 142 8.15 17.26 19.42
N HIS A 143 7.11 16.63 19.95
CA HIS A 143 7.11 15.19 20.23
C HIS A 143 6.49 14.45 19.05
N VAL A 144 7.25 14.26 17.98
CA VAL A 144 7.01 13.13 17.07
C VAL A 144 7.16 11.89 17.96
N THR A 145 6.06 11.20 18.26
CA THR A 145 6.11 9.91 18.96
C THR A 145 6.92 8.97 18.08
N MET A 146 8.20 8.81 18.39
CA MET A 146 9.13 7.99 17.64
C MET A 146 8.53 6.61 17.44
N SER A 147 8.21 6.34 16.18
CA SER A 147 7.68 5.10 15.64
C SER A 147 8.63 3.95 15.98
N SER A 148 8.11 2.75 16.24
CA SER A 148 9.00 1.61 16.48
C SER A 148 9.87 1.36 15.23
N LYS A 149 11.12 0.90 15.38
CA LYS A 149 12.01 0.60 14.23
C LYS A 149 11.35 -0.34 13.20
N GLN A 150 10.42 -1.19 13.67
CA GLN A 150 9.57 -2.03 12.83
C GLN A 150 8.61 -1.23 11.94
N GLU A 151 7.93 -0.23 12.51
CA GLU A 151 6.97 0.61 11.78
C GLU A 151 7.68 1.51 10.77
N ILE A 152 8.86 2.03 11.12
CA ILE A 152 9.72 2.76 10.16
C ILE A 152 10.08 1.84 9.00
N PHE A 153 10.57 0.62 9.29
CA PHE A 153 10.87 -0.36 8.26
C PHE A 153 9.67 -0.68 7.36
N GLN A 154 8.50 -0.91 7.93
CA GLN A 154 7.28 -1.16 7.17
C GLN A 154 6.88 0.04 6.31
N SER A 155 7.01 1.28 6.81
CA SER A 155 6.75 2.48 6.00
C SER A 155 7.75 2.69 4.85
N MET A 156 8.95 2.11 4.94
CA MET A 156 9.93 2.18 3.85
C MET A 156 9.61 1.26 2.68
N ILE A 157 8.90 0.16 2.94
CA ILE A 157 8.67 -0.91 1.94
C ILE A 157 7.20 -1.02 1.50
N GLU A 158 6.25 -0.61 2.35
CA GLU A 158 4.81 -0.72 2.07
C GLU A 158 4.11 0.65 1.99
N PRO A 159 3.38 0.95 0.90
CA PRO A 159 2.65 2.21 0.71
C PRO A 159 1.59 2.50 1.78
N ASP A 160 0.85 1.50 2.22
CA ASP A 160 -0.23 1.65 3.19
C ASP A 160 0.29 1.92 4.61
N CYS A 161 1.42 1.31 4.97
CA CYS A 161 2.16 1.57 6.19
C CYS A 161 2.74 2.98 6.21
N PHE A 162 3.28 3.46 5.09
CA PHE A 162 3.74 4.84 4.94
C PHE A 162 2.61 5.83 5.18
N LEU A 163 1.52 5.71 4.43
CA LEU A 163 0.38 6.62 4.56
C LEU A 163 -0.20 6.59 5.98
N SER A 164 -0.39 5.40 6.55
CA SER A 164 -0.90 5.23 7.92
C SER A 164 -0.02 5.90 8.97
N SER A 165 1.30 5.86 8.79
CA SER A 165 2.27 6.42 9.75
C SER A 165 2.27 7.95 9.71
N VAL A 166 2.26 8.55 8.52
CA VAL A 166 2.14 10.01 8.39
C VAL A 166 0.80 10.51 8.95
N LEU A 167 -0.30 9.80 8.67
CA LEU A 167 -1.63 10.14 9.18
C LEU A 167 -1.79 9.92 10.69
N ALA A 168 -0.88 9.21 11.36
CA ALA A 168 -1.00 8.91 12.79
C ALA A 168 -0.95 10.17 13.66
N ASN A 169 -0.28 11.22 13.19
CA ASN A 169 -0.14 12.49 13.88
C ASN A 169 -1.22 13.51 13.48
N ASP A 170 -2.04 13.21 12.46
CA ASP A 170 -3.10 14.09 11.99
C ASP A 170 -4.41 13.83 12.75
N LYS A 171 -4.93 14.86 13.44
CA LYS A 171 -6.17 14.78 14.23
C LYS A 171 -7.45 14.98 13.40
N ILE A 172 -7.32 15.47 12.17
CA ILE A 172 -8.44 15.79 11.29
C ILE A 172 -8.86 14.55 10.51
N PHE A 173 -7.91 13.72 10.06
CA PHE A 173 -8.21 12.52 9.28
C PHE A 173 -9.16 11.57 10.02
N GLY A 174 -10.32 11.32 9.41
CA GLY A 174 -11.37 10.47 9.98
C GLY A 174 -12.13 11.06 11.18
N SER A 175 -11.91 12.34 11.52
CA SER A 175 -12.63 13.04 12.61
C SER A 175 -14.14 13.20 12.36
N ALA A 176 -14.57 13.22 11.11
CA ALA A 176 -15.97 13.37 10.71
C ALA A 176 -16.65 12.02 10.37
N ILE A 177 -16.01 10.88 10.65
CA ILE A 177 -16.62 9.56 10.43
C ILE A 177 -17.77 9.39 11.43
N PRO A 178 -19.01 9.18 10.98
CA PRO A 178 -20.12 8.98 11.88
C PRO A 178 -20.09 7.59 12.50
N HIS A 179 -20.48 7.50 13.77
CA HIS A 179 -20.49 6.25 14.53
C HIS A 179 -21.92 5.95 15.01
N SER A 180 -22.42 4.76 14.69
CA SER A 180 -23.64 4.23 15.30
C SER A 180 -23.36 2.86 15.89
N THR A 181 -23.65 2.68 17.18
CA THR A 181 -23.55 1.40 17.88
C THR A 181 -24.88 0.66 17.99
N SER A 182 -25.96 1.23 17.43
CA SER A 182 -27.31 0.68 17.54
C SER A 182 -28.03 0.72 16.20
N PRO A 183 -28.56 -0.41 15.69
CA PRO A 183 -29.42 -0.42 14.52
C PRO A 183 -30.83 0.17 14.79
N ARG A 184 -31.15 0.58 16.03
CA ARG A 184 -32.52 0.99 16.42
C ARG A 184 -33.10 2.20 15.67
N ASP A 185 -32.25 3.05 15.09
CA ASP A 185 -32.68 4.25 14.34
C ASP A 185 -32.48 4.14 12.82
N ALA A 186 -32.00 3.00 12.32
CA ALA A 186 -31.87 2.78 10.89
C ALA A 186 -33.26 2.46 10.29
N ARG A 187 -33.92 3.48 9.71
CA ARG A 187 -35.00 3.22 8.74
C ARG A 187 -34.54 2.12 7.77
N ARG A 188 -35.42 1.19 7.39
CA ARG A 188 -35.02 0.09 6.50
C ARG A 188 -34.33 0.71 5.28
N LEU A 189 -33.16 0.19 4.90
CA LEU A 189 -32.39 0.68 3.75
C LEU A 189 -33.26 0.80 2.49
N LEU A 190 -34.24 -0.09 2.36
CA LEU A 190 -35.21 -0.12 1.29
C LEU A 190 -36.14 1.10 1.25
N ASP A 191 -36.41 1.72 2.40
CA ASP A 191 -37.25 2.92 2.52
C ASP A 191 -36.45 4.20 2.24
N LEU A 192 -35.13 4.15 2.43
CA LEU A 192 -34.22 5.29 2.25
C LEU A 192 -33.83 5.51 0.78
N ILE A 193 -33.63 4.42 0.04
CA ILE A 193 -33.20 4.45 -1.36
C ILE A 193 -34.35 3.90 -2.20
N SER A 194 -34.90 4.67 -3.14
CA SER A 194 -35.90 4.15 -4.07
C SER A 194 -35.26 3.26 -5.15
N HIS A 195 -36.07 2.52 -5.91
CA HIS A 195 -35.58 1.74 -7.05
C HIS A 195 -34.88 2.64 -8.09
N ASP A 196 -35.48 3.78 -8.43
CA ASP A 196 -34.93 4.72 -9.41
C ASP A 196 -33.62 5.33 -8.92
N MET A 197 -33.54 5.68 -7.63
CA MET A 197 -32.32 6.19 -7.02
C MET A 197 -31.21 5.13 -7.02
N ALA A 198 -31.53 3.87 -6.73
CA ALA A 198 -30.57 2.77 -6.81
C ALA A 198 -30.03 2.62 -8.24
N SER A 199 -30.89 2.72 -9.26
CA SER A 199 -30.47 2.68 -10.67
C SER A 199 -29.57 3.86 -11.05
N SER A 200 -29.88 5.08 -10.59
CA SER A 200 -29.05 6.26 -10.87
C SER A 200 -27.69 6.20 -10.16
N LEU A 201 -27.65 5.70 -8.91
CA LEU A 201 -26.40 5.51 -8.18
C LEU A 201 -25.54 4.39 -8.80
N ASP A 202 -26.16 3.33 -9.33
CA ASP A 202 -25.45 2.20 -9.95
C ASP A 202 -24.61 2.63 -11.15
N ALA A 203 -25.08 3.65 -11.89
CA ALA A 203 -24.34 4.24 -12.99
C ALA A 203 -22.98 4.83 -12.57
N CYS A 204 -22.79 5.21 -11.29
CA CYS A 204 -21.51 5.72 -10.76
C CYS A 204 -20.54 4.60 -10.36
N LEU A 205 -20.97 3.34 -10.35
CA LEU A 205 -20.21 2.20 -9.81
C LEU A 205 -19.48 1.37 -10.87
N VAL A 206 -19.38 1.89 -12.10
CA VAL A 206 -18.80 1.17 -13.25
C VAL A 206 -17.36 0.73 -12.98
N TRP A 207 -16.51 1.60 -12.43
CA TRP A 207 -15.14 1.25 -12.06
C TRP A 207 -15.06 0.23 -10.93
N HIS A 208 -15.92 0.34 -9.92
CA HIS A 208 -15.97 -0.62 -8.82
C HIS A 208 -16.29 -2.04 -9.34
N ARG A 209 -17.21 -2.15 -10.30
CA ARG A 209 -17.52 -3.41 -10.98
C ARG A 209 -16.41 -3.86 -11.92
N PHE A 210 -15.70 -2.94 -12.58
CA PHE A 210 -14.54 -3.29 -13.42
C PHE A 210 -13.43 -3.95 -12.59
N PHE A 211 -13.05 -3.36 -11.45
CA PHE A 211 -11.99 -3.89 -10.57
C PHE A 211 -12.45 -5.03 -9.66
N LEU A 212 -13.74 -5.12 -9.35
CA LEU A 212 -14.34 -6.20 -8.57
C LEU A 212 -15.58 -6.75 -9.33
N PRO A 213 -15.37 -7.63 -10.35
CA PRO A 213 -16.44 -8.11 -11.24
C PRO A 213 -17.62 -8.80 -10.55
N GLN A 214 -17.37 -9.38 -9.38
CA GLN A 214 -18.39 -10.05 -8.55
C GLN A 214 -19.30 -9.07 -7.82
N THR A 215 -19.09 -7.75 -7.96
CA THR A 215 -19.93 -6.72 -7.34
C THR A 215 -21.29 -6.67 -8.05
N PRO A 216 -22.39 -7.05 -7.37
CA PRO A 216 -23.72 -7.02 -7.97
C PRO A 216 -24.23 -5.58 -8.13
N THR A 217 -25.19 -5.39 -9.04
CA THR A 217 -25.83 -4.07 -9.22
C THR A 217 -26.69 -3.70 -8.01
N LEU A 218 -26.79 -2.41 -7.71
CA LEU A 218 -27.62 -1.91 -6.61
C LEU A 218 -29.09 -2.35 -6.75
N VAL A 219 -29.61 -2.37 -7.97
CA VAL A 219 -30.98 -2.84 -8.27
C VAL A 219 -31.13 -4.33 -7.94
N SER A 220 -30.15 -5.17 -8.31
CA SER A 220 -30.17 -6.61 -8.00
C SER A 220 -30.17 -6.86 -6.50
N ILE A 221 -29.30 -6.17 -5.75
CA ILE A 221 -29.23 -6.30 -4.29
C ILE A 221 -30.54 -5.83 -3.64
N ARG A 222 -31.09 -4.70 -4.11
CA ARG A 222 -32.38 -4.19 -3.62
C ARG A 222 -33.49 -5.20 -3.80
N ASN A 223 -33.60 -5.81 -4.97
CA ASN A 223 -34.62 -6.82 -5.25
C ASN A 223 -34.45 -8.02 -4.30
N ARG A 224 -33.22 -8.52 -4.11
CA ARG A 224 -32.90 -9.58 -3.14
C ARG A 224 -33.33 -9.21 -1.72
N LEU A 225 -32.98 -8.00 -1.25
CA LEU A 225 -33.36 -7.52 0.08
C LEU A 225 -34.89 -7.38 0.27
N SER A 226 -35.64 -7.17 -0.83
CA SER A 226 -37.09 -7.01 -0.80
C SER A 226 -37.84 -8.35 -0.91
N SER A 227 -37.28 -9.33 -1.62
CA SER A 227 -37.95 -10.59 -1.95
C SER A 227 -37.52 -11.79 -1.10
N ASP A 228 -36.32 -11.76 -0.53
CA ASP A 228 -35.71 -12.89 0.18
C ASP A 228 -35.46 -12.55 1.67
N GLU A 229 -36.18 -13.24 2.55
CA GLU A 229 -36.04 -13.07 4.01
C GLU A 229 -34.63 -13.40 4.50
N CYS A 230 -33.95 -14.37 3.87
CA CYS A 230 -32.57 -14.75 4.20
C CYS A 230 -31.58 -13.63 3.80
N ALA A 231 -31.76 -13.02 2.64
CA ALA A 231 -30.95 -11.87 2.22
C ALA A 231 -31.23 -10.63 3.09
N SER A 232 -32.50 -10.39 3.44
CA SER A 232 -32.92 -9.25 4.28
C SER A 232 -32.33 -9.33 5.70
N SER A 233 -32.14 -10.55 6.22
CA SER A 233 -31.53 -10.81 7.54
C SER A 233 -30.02 -10.94 7.50
N ASN A 234 -29.40 -11.02 6.31
CA ASN A 234 -27.96 -11.11 6.15
C ASN A 234 -27.30 -9.72 6.29
N CYS A 235 -26.53 -9.52 7.35
CA CYS A 235 -25.85 -8.25 7.61
C CYS A 235 -24.83 -7.89 6.50
N ALA A 236 -24.22 -8.87 5.83
CA ALA A 236 -23.29 -8.61 4.72
C ALA A 236 -23.99 -8.07 3.48
N THR A 237 -25.18 -8.57 3.14
CA THR A 237 -25.96 -8.08 1.99
C THR A 237 -26.48 -6.66 2.25
N ASN A 238 -26.95 -6.39 3.47
CA ASN A 238 -27.35 -5.04 3.89
C ASN A 238 -26.17 -4.05 3.87
N LEU A 239 -25.01 -4.47 4.40
CA LEU A 239 -23.79 -3.68 4.39
C LEU A 239 -23.29 -3.42 2.96
N LEU A 240 -23.34 -4.43 2.08
CA LEU A 240 -22.97 -4.29 0.67
C LEU A 240 -23.81 -3.22 -0.02
N PHE A 241 -25.13 -3.28 0.15
CA PHE A 241 -26.04 -2.29 -0.42
C PHE A 241 -25.72 -0.88 0.10
N ALA A 242 -25.61 -0.72 1.43
CA ALA A 242 -25.32 0.58 2.04
C ALA A 242 -23.95 1.14 1.62
N LEU A 243 -22.93 0.28 1.54
CA LEU A 243 -21.57 0.68 1.17
C LEU A 243 -21.48 1.11 -0.29
N LEU A 244 -22.10 0.37 -1.21
CA LEU A 244 -22.15 0.74 -2.62
C LEU A 244 -22.94 2.04 -2.84
N CYS A 245 -24.06 2.22 -2.15
CA CYS A 245 -24.78 3.49 -2.15
C CYS A 245 -23.88 4.63 -1.64
N LEU A 246 -23.17 4.44 -0.53
CA LEU A 246 -22.28 5.45 0.03
C LEU A 246 -21.16 5.83 -0.95
N ILE A 247 -20.51 4.84 -1.56
CA ILE A 247 -19.46 5.03 -2.56
C ILE A 247 -20.01 5.84 -3.75
N ALA A 248 -21.19 5.50 -4.26
CA ALA A 248 -21.84 6.22 -5.36
C ALA A 248 -22.26 7.65 -4.97
N PHE A 249 -22.72 7.87 -3.73
CA PHE A 249 -23.08 9.20 -3.21
C PHE A 249 -21.89 10.14 -3.05
N GLU A 250 -20.68 9.60 -2.92
CA GLU A 250 -19.46 10.39 -2.79
C GLU A 250 -18.71 10.54 -4.12
N SER A 251 -19.27 10.01 -5.21
CA SER A 251 -18.84 10.29 -6.58
C SER A 251 -19.10 11.75 -6.94
N PRO A 252 -18.15 12.51 -7.48
CA PRO A 252 -18.40 13.83 -8.08
C PRO A 252 -19.50 13.82 -9.15
N GLU A 253 -19.64 12.71 -9.89
CA GLU A 253 -20.64 12.52 -10.94
C GLU A 253 -22.05 12.21 -10.40
N THR A 254 -22.23 12.14 -9.07
CA THR A 254 -23.52 11.79 -8.48
C THR A 254 -24.56 12.90 -8.70
N PRO A 255 -25.79 12.57 -9.14
CA PRO A 255 -26.83 13.58 -9.34
C PRO A 255 -27.46 14.07 -8.03
N PHE A 256 -27.11 13.47 -6.88
CA PHE A 256 -27.81 13.67 -5.60
C PHE A 256 -27.02 14.45 -4.54
N GLY A 257 -25.81 14.90 -4.86
CA GLY A 257 -24.81 15.34 -3.86
C GLY A 257 -25.29 16.42 -2.89
N GLN A 258 -25.67 17.60 -3.38
CA GLN A 258 -26.05 18.74 -2.54
C GLN A 258 -27.46 18.61 -1.94
N LYS A 259 -28.39 17.97 -2.66
CA LYS A 259 -29.82 17.93 -2.28
C LYS A 259 -30.13 16.92 -1.16
N HIS A 260 -29.21 15.99 -0.90
CA HIS A 260 -29.49 14.82 -0.06
C HIS A 260 -28.43 14.58 1.03
N HIS A 261 -27.87 15.64 1.63
CA HIS A 261 -26.90 15.53 2.74
C HIS A 261 -27.39 14.68 3.92
N HIS A 262 -28.67 14.80 4.31
CA HIS A 262 -29.27 14.00 5.38
C HIS A 262 -29.34 12.51 5.02
N LEU A 263 -29.61 12.19 3.76
CA LEU A 263 -29.65 10.81 3.27
C LEU A 263 -28.23 10.22 3.25
N LYS A 264 -27.24 10.97 2.75
CA LYS A 264 -25.82 10.56 2.81
C LYS A 264 -25.42 10.22 4.25
N ARG A 265 -25.73 11.10 5.21
CA ARG A 265 -25.44 10.85 6.64
C ARG A 265 -26.15 9.62 7.19
N SER A 266 -27.40 9.40 6.78
CA SER A 266 -28.19 8.21 7.17
C SER A 266 -27.57 6.92 6.63
N ILE A 267 -27.08 6.93 5.38
CA ILE A 267 -26.37 5.80 4.78
C ILE A 267 -25.05 5.56 5.50
N GLN A 268 -24.27 6.61 5.81
CA GLN A 268 -23.01 6.46 6.55
C GLN A 268 -23.23 5.83 7.94
N LEU A 269 -24.25 6.27 8.68
CA LEU A 269 -24.64 5.65 9.96
C LEU A 269 -25.03 4.18 9.79
N THR A 270 -25.71 3.85 8.69
CA THR A 270 -26.12 2.48 8.37
C THR A 270 -24.91 1.59 8.04
N VAL A 271 -23.96 2.10 7.25
CA VAL A 271 -22.67 1.43 6.97
C VAL A 271 -21.91 1.18 8.28
N SER A 272 -21.87 2.17 9.17
CA SER A 272 -21.24 2.02 10.50
C SER A 272 -21.91 0.91 11.31
N SER A 273 -23.24 0.92 11.40
CA SER A 273 -24.02 -0.07 12.19
C SER A 273 -23.84 -1.49 11.68
N TYR A 274 -24.13 -1.75 10.38
CA TYR A 274 -23.95 -3.09 9.81
C TYR A 274 -22.47 -3.49 9.74
N GLY A 275 -21.57 -2.52 9.57
CA GLY A 275 -20.12 -2.71 9.61
C GLY A 275 -19.62 -3.29 10.92
N GLN A 276 -20.09 -2.76 12.05
CA GLN A 276 -19.75 -3.30 13.36
C GLN A 276 -20.25 -4.74 13.52
N GLU A 277 -21.52 -5.00 13.17
CA GLU A 277 -22.10 -6.35 13.20
C GLU A 277 -21.29 -7.33 12.33
N PHE A 278 -20.94 -6.90 11.11
CA PHE A 278 -20.17 -7.68 10.15
C PHE A 278 -18.77 -8.03 10.66
N ILE A 279 -18.03 -7.10 11.28
CA ILE A 279 -16.68 -7.39 11.82
C ILE A 279 -16.75 -8.46 12.91
N PHE A 280 -17.76 -8.41 13.79
CA PHE A 280 -17.87 -9.34 14.91
C PHE A 280 -18.40 -10.72 14.52
N SER A 281 -19.24 -10.80 13.49
CA SER A 281 -19.83 -12.05 13.03
C SER A 281 -20.03 -12.05 11.51
N PRO A 282 -18.94 -12.11 10.71
CA PRO A 282 -19.04 -12.06 9.27
C PRO A 282 -19.75 -13.32 8.73
N PRO A 283 -20.86 -13.18 7.99
CA PRO A 283 -21.58 -14.31 7.41
C PRO A 283 -20.72 -15.07 6.39
N THR A 284 -20.84 -16.39 6.32
CA THR A 284 -20.24 -17.20 5.25
C THR A 284 -21.05 -17.05 3.97
N HIS A 285 -20.84 -15.95 3.24
CA HIS A 285 -21.59 -15.60 2.03
C HIS A 285 -20.70 -14.84 1.04
N ARG A 286 -20.98 -14.93 -0.27
CA ARG A 286 -20.19 -14.26 -1.32
C ARG A 286 -20.15 -12.74 -1.14
N ASP A 287 -21.28 -12.13 -0.80
CA ASP A 287 -21.34 -10.70 -0.50
C ASP A 287 -20.34 -10.28 0.60
N SER A 288 -20.03 -11.16 1.57
CA SER A 288 -19.05 -10.85 2.62
C SER A 288 -17.63 -10.71 2.07
N VAL A 289 -17.27 -11.48 1.02
CA VAL A 289 -15.99 -11.34 0.32
C VAL A 289 -15.96 -9.99 -0.40
N VAL A 290 -17.01 -9.67 -1.16
CA VAL A 290 -17.12 -8.40 -1.91
C VAL A 290 -17.08 -7.19 -0.98
N VAL A 291 -17.85 -7.20 0.11
CA VAL A 291 -17.84 -6.14 1.13
C VAL A 291 -16.44 -5.94 1.69
N SER A 292 -15.76 -7.04 2.03
CA SER A 292 -14.42 -6.98 2.60
C SER A 292 -13.41 -6.37 1.62
N LEU A 293 -13.50 -6.72 0.33
CA LEU A 293 -12.65 -6.13 -0.71
C LEU A 293 -12.98 -4.64 -0.93
N LEU A 294 -14.26 -4.26 -0.99
CA LEU A 294 -14.67 -2.84 -1.11
C LEU A 294 -14.20 -2.00 0.09
N LEU A 295 -14.31 -2.54 1.31
CA LEU A 295 -13.80 -1.89 2.51
C LEU A 295 -12.27 -1.78 2.46
N SER A 296 -11.55 -2.85 2.09
CA SER A 296 -10.10 -2.80 1.95
C SER A 296 -9.65 -1.76 0.92
N ASP A 297 -10.23 -1.83 -0.27
CA ASP A 297 -9.67 -1.15 -1.43
C ASP A 297 -10.12 0.29 -1.55
N TYR A 298 -11.38 0.59 -1.20
CA TYR A 298 -11.99 1.92 -1.38
C TYR A 298 -12.30 2.63 -0.06
N ARG A 299 -12.65 1.90 1.00
CA ARG A 299 -13.25 2.48 2.23
C ARG A 299 -12.68 1.92 3.53
N PRO A 300 -11.35 1.92 3.75
CA PRO A 300 -10.77 1.23 4.90
C PRO A 300 -11.23 1.84 6.24
N ALA A 301 -11.45 3.15 6.27
CA ALA A 301 -11.85 3.87 7.48
C ALA A 301 -13.37 3.86 7.75
N ALA A 302 -14.22 3.37 6.84
CA ALA A 302 -15.67 3.61 6.90
C ALA A 302 -16.37 3.01 8.13
N ILE A 303 -15.82 1.94 8.70
CA ILE A 303 -16.42 1.23 9.84
C ILE A 303 -15.56 1.33 11.11
N VAL A 304 -14.67 2.30 11.15
CA VAL A 304 -13.82 2.55 12.31
C VAL A 304 -14.67 3.05 13.49
N SER A 305 -14.34 2.61 14.70
CA SER A 305 -15.08 2.94 15.93
C SER A 305 -14.62 4.22 16.64
N SER A 306 -13.47 4.77 16.25
CA SER A 306 -12.95 6.03 16.80
C SER A 306 -12.03 6.74 15.80
N PRO A 307 -12.10 8.08 15.68
CA PRO A 307 -11.21 8.84 14.81
C PRO A 307 -9.72 8.56 15.05
N ASN A 308 -9.33 8.34 16.31
CA ASN A 308 -7.94 8.11 16.72
C ASN A 308 -7.31 6.83 16.14
N VAL A 309 -8.11 5.94 15.54
CA VAL A 309 -7.61 4.72 14.89
C VAL A 309 -7.95 4.66 13.40
N ALA A 310 -8.48 5.74 12.81
CA ALA A 310 -8.81 5.81 11.40
C ALA A 310 -7.58 5.58 10.51
N HIS A 311 -6.44 6.20 10.85
CA HIS A 311 -5.18 5.99 10.14
C HIS A 311 -4.73 4.51 10.16
N LYS A 312 -5.01 3.77 11.25
CA LYS A 312 -4.62 2.34 11.35
C LYS A 312 -5.44 1.45 10.44
N ALA A 313 -6.65 1.86 10.08
CA ALA A 313 -7.50 1.12 9.18
C ALA A 313 -6.93 1.08 7.75
N VAL A 314 -6.20 2.14 7.34
CA VAL A 314 -5.54 2.23 6.03
C VAL A 314 -4.54 1.09 5.84
N LYS A 315 -3.67 0.82 6.82
CA LYS A 315 -2.72 -0.30 6.80
C LYS A 315 -3.29 -1.63 7.31
N SER A 316 -4.57 -1.69 7.66
CA SER A 316 -5.12 -2.88 8.30
C SER A 316 -5.27 -4.01 7.29
N GLY A 317 -4.78 -5.20 7.65
CA GLY A 317 -5.10 -6.44 6.95
C GLY A 317 -6.44 -7.05 7.35
N LEU A 318 -7.23 -6.42 8.23
CA LEU A 318 -8.45 -7.02 8.81
C LEU A 318 -9.43 -7.50 7.72
N TYR A 319 -9.78 -6.63 6.77
CA TYR A 319 -10.78 -6.97 5.75
C TYR A 319 -10.27 -8.04 4.79
N VAL A 320 -9.00 -7.99 4.39
CA VAL A 320 -8.38 -9.04 3.57
C VAL A 320 -8.40 -10.39 4.30
N ASN A 321 -8.06 -10.42 5.60
CA ASN A 321 -8.14 -11.64 6.40
C ASN A 321 -9.57 -12.19 6.50
N ILE A 322 -10.58 -11.32 6.66
CA ILE A 322 -11.99 -11.72 6.65
C ILE A 322 -12.36 -12.31 5.29
N ALA A 323 -12.01 -11.63 4.20
CA ALA A 323 -12.25 -12.10 2.83
C ALA A 323 -11.62 -13.48 2.61
N TYR A 324 -10.36 -13.67 3.00
CA TYR A 324 -9.63 -14.93 2.88
C TYR A 324 -10.33 -16.07 3.63
N ARG A 325 -10.70 -15.85 4.90
CA ARG A 325 -11.35 -16.87 5.73
C ARG A 325 -12.73 -17.26 5.21
N ILE A 326 -13.46 -16.33 4.62
CA ILE A 326 -14.77 -16.62 4.04
C ILE A 326 -14.60 -17.32 2.70
N ALA A 327 -13.67 -16.87 1.85
CA ALA A 327 -13.33 -17.52 0.59
C ALA A 327 -12.84 -18.96 0.80
N GLU A 328 -12.06 -19.22 1.87
CA GLU A 328 -11.64 -20.55 2.29
C GLU A 328 -12.85 -21.44 2.61
N LYS A 329 -13.81 -20.94 3.39
CA LYS A 329 -15.05 -21.67 3.73
C LYS A 329 -16.00 -21.87 2.56
N LEU A 330 -15.95 -20.98 1.57
CA LEU A 330 -16.73 -21.07 0.34
C LEU A 330 -16.01 -21.88 -0.75
N GLU A 331 -14.84 -22.45 -0.45
CA GLU A 331 -14.01 -23.23 -1.38
C GLU A 331 -13.65 -22.45 -2.66
N LEU A 332 -13.49 -21.13 -2.54
CA LEU A 332 -13.13 -20.24 -3.65
C LEU A 332 -11.61 -20.13 -3.85
N LEU A 333 -10.81 -20.43 -2.83
CA LEU A 333 -9.36 -20.25 -2.87
C LEU A 333 -8.68 -21.26 -3.82
N PRO A 334 -7.57 -20.86 -4.47
CA PRO A 334 -6.82 -21.78 -5.32
C PRO A 334 -6.25 -22.94 -4.49
N THR A 335 -6.43 -24.18 -4.95
CA THR A 335 -5.78 -25.35 -4.36
C THR A 335 -4.96 -26.12 -5.39
N GLN A 336 -3.86 -26.74 -4.95
CA GLN A 336 -3.02 -27.58 -5.83
C GLN A 336 -3.76 -28.82 -6.35
N ALA A 337 -4.80 -29.29 -5.64
CA ALA A 337 -5.57 -30.47 -6.01
C ALA A 337 -6.68 -30.19 -7.04
N THR A 338 -7.11 -28.94 -7.20
CA THR A 338 -8.24 -28.57 -8.08
C THR A 338 -7.88 -28.49 -9.57
N LEU A 339 -6.61 -28.63 -9.95
CA LEU A 339 -6.18 -28.51 -11.35
C LEU A 339 -5.21 -29.64 -11.70
N ASN A 340 -5.74 -30.82 -12.04
CA ASN A 340 -4.97 -31.85 -12.72
C ASN A 340 -4.83 -31.46 -14.21
N PRO A 341 -3.62 -31.18 -14.73
CA PRO A 341 -3.41 -30.80 -16.13
C PRO A 341 -3.91 -31.85 -17.14
N GLY A 342 -3.98 -33.12 -16.71
CA GLY A 342 -4.50 -34.24 -17.50
C GLY A 342 -6.02 -34.23 -17.68
N GLU A 343 -6.78 -33.59 -16.78
CA GLU A 343 -8.25 -33.45 -16.84
C GLU A 343 -8.67 -32.19 -17.62
N LEU A 344 -7.73 -31.27 -17.85
CA LEU A 344 -7.90 -30.01 -18.59
C LEU A 344 -8.02 -30.16 -20.13
N LYS A 345 -7.98 -31.38 -20.67
CA LYS A 345 -8.35 -31.64 -22.07
C LYS A 345 -9.85 -31.42 -22.34
N ALA A 346 -10.67 -31.26 -21.29
CA ALA A 346 -12.03 -30.76 -21.44
C ALA A 346 -12.01 -29.22 -21.37
N VAL A 347 -11.96 -28.61 -22.55
CA VAL A 347 -12.34 -27.21 -22.85
C VAL A 347 -13.74 -26.83 -22.29
N GLU A 348 -14.48 -27.82 -21.77
CA GLU A 348 -15.83 -27.74 -21.21
C GLU A 348 -15.90 -27.22 -19.76
N PHE A 349 -14.82 -27.26 -18.95
CA PHE A 349 -14.92 -26.91 -17.51
C PHE A 349 -15.07 -25.38 -17.24
N PHE A 350 -14.50 -24.53 -18.11
CA PHE A 350 -14.75 -23.08 -18.10
C PHE A 350 -15.89 -22.68 -19.06
N GLY A 351 -16.94 -23.51 -19.10
CA GLY A 351 -18.11 -23.29 -19.96
C GLY A 351 -18.90 -22.02 -19.63
N SER A 352 -18.77 -21.44 -18.44
CA SER A 352 -19.42 -20.19 -18.05
C SER A 352 -18.41 -19.13 -17.59
N GLU A 353 -18.57 -17.89 -18.08
CA GLU A 353 -17.81 -16.71 -17.63
C GLU A 353 -17.91 -16.52 -16.11
N PHE A 354 -19.03 -16.94 -15.52
CA PHE A 354 -19.28 -16.93 -14.08
C PHE A 354 -18.27 -17.77 -13.29
N CYS A 355 -18.02 -19.02 -13.72
CA CYS A 355 -17.04 -19.90 -13.07
C CYS A 355 -15.63 -19.32 -13.13
N LEU A 356 -15.22 -18.76 -14.28
CA LEU A 356 -13.92 -18.10 -14.42
C LEU A 356 -13.77 -16.91 -13.47
N THR A 357 -14.83 -16.11 -13.32
CA THR A 357 -14.83 -14.93 -12.44
C THR A 357 -14.71 -15.33 -10.97
N ASP A 358 -15.29 -16.46 -10.55
CA ASP A 358 -15.15 -16.98 -9.18
C ASP A 358 -13.70 -17.38 -8.89
N VAL A 359 -13.05 -18.11 -9.81
CA VAL A 359 -11.65 -18.52 -9.64
C VAL A 359 -10.71 -17.31 -9.62
N LEU A 360 -10.95 -16.32 -10.49
CA LEU A 360 -10.17 -15.08 -10.51
C LEU A 360 -10.31 -14.30 -9.19
N GLN A 361 -11.53 -14.21 -8.62
CA GLN A 361 -11.73 -13.58 -7.31
C GLN A 361 -11.01 -14.36 -6.19
N GLY A 362 -11.11 -15.69 -6.20
CA GLY A 362 -10.40 -16.54 -5.24
C GLY A 362 -8.89 -16.33 -5.26
N LEU A 363 -8.32 -16.22 -6.46
CA LEU A 363 -6.91 -15.96 -6.66
C LEU A 363 -6.51 -14.52 -6.26
N GLN A 364 -7.34 -13.52 -6.55
CA GLN A 364 -7.16 -12.15 -6.09
C GLN A 364 -7.09 -12.08 -4.56
N VAL A 365 -8.05 -12.72 -3.86
CA VAL A 365 -8.08 -12.79 -2.39
C VAL A 365 -6.84 -13.50 -1.84
N PHE A 366 -6.42 -14.60 -2.48
CA PHE A 366 -5.19 -15.31 -2.11
C PHE A 366 -3.94 -14.43 -2.24
N CYS A 367 -3.81 -13.70 -3.36
CA CYS A 367 -2.70 -12.78 -3.57
C CYS A 367 -2.72 -11.62 -2.57
N TYR A 368 -3.89 -11.05 -2.26
CA TYR A 368 -3.98 -9.97 -1.27
C TYR A 368 -3.51 -10.42 0.10
N ASP A 369 -3.94 -11.61 0.55
CA ASP A 369 -3.48 -12.19 1.82
C ASP A 369 -1.97 -12.44 1.84
N ALA A 370 -1.42 -13.00 0.75
CA ALA A 370 0.01 -13.26 0.63
C ALA A 370 0.87 -11.99 0.65
N LEU A 371 0.34 -10.88 0.11
CA LEU A 371 1.01 -9.58 0.04
C LEU A 371 0.86 -8.75 1.32
N LEU A 372 -0.01 -9.12 2.27
CA LEU A 372 -0.17 -8.38 3.54
C LEU A 372 1.16 -8.25 4.29
N ASP A 373 1.41 -7.06 4.85
CA ASP A 373 2.65 -6.69 5.56
C ASP A 373 3.94 -6.80 4.72
N GLY A 374 3.81 -6.85 3.40
CA GLY A 374 4.89 -6.87 2.44
C GLY A 374 5.51 -8.24 2.18
N PHE A 375 5.61 -8.61 0.91
CA PHE A 375 6.06 -9.94 0.49
C PHE A 375 7.55 -10.18 0.77
N ILE A 376 8.38 -9.14 0.63
CA ILE A 376 9.84 -9.22 0.84
C ILE A 376 10.22 -9.58 2.28
N THR A 377 9.35 -9.25 3.25
CA THR A 377 9.53 -9.55 4.67
C THR A 377 9.19 -11.00 5.02
N LYS A 378 8.52 -11.73 4.12
CA LYS A 378 8.11 -13.11 4.38
C LYS A 378 9.28 -14.08 4.22
N PRO A 379 9.33 -15.17 5.01
CA PRO A 379 10.38 -16.17 4.83
C PRO A 379 10.36 -16.79 3.44
N LEU A 380 11.53 -17.09 2.87
CA LEU A 380 11.65 -17.65 1.50
C LEU A 380 10.78 -18.91 1.28
N ARG A 381 10.67 -19.78 2.30
CA ARG A 381 9.80 -20.97 2.26
C ARG A 381 8.31 -20.64 2.03
N PHE A 382 7.84 -19.54 2.60
CA PHE A 382 6.46 -19.08 2.44
C PHE A 382 6.27 -18.52 1.03
N MET A 383 7.19 -17.67 0.58
CA MET A 383 7.13 -17.06 -0.74
C MET A 383 7.10 -18.12 -1.86
N ARG A 384 7.97 -19.15 -1.78
CA ARG A 384 7.95 -20.30 -2.71
C ARG A 384 6.63 -21.06 -2.70
N LYS A 385 6.03 -21.26 -1.53
CA LYS A 385 4.73 -21.94 -1.41
C LYS A 385 3.64 -21.15 -2.14
N VAL A 386 3.61 -19.82 -1.98
CA VAL A 386 2.67 -18.94 -2.67
C VAL A 386 2.83 -19.06 -4.18
N VAL A 387 4.05 -18.88 -4.71
CA VAL A 387 4.33 -19.00 -6.16
C VAL A 387 3.94 -20.38 -6.70
N SER A 388 4.30 -21.45 -5.99
CA SER A 388 3.95 -22.83 -6.39
C SER A 388 2.44 -23.09 -6.45
N CYS A 389 1.65 -22.32 -5.70
CA CYS A 389 0.20 -22.41 -5.71
C CYS A 389 -0.41 -21.65 -6.89
N ILE A 390 0.17 -20.52 -7.29
CA ILE A 390 -0.36 -19.64 -8.35
C ILE A 390 -0.01 -20.17 -9.74
N LYS A 391 1.22 -20.69 -9.91
CA LYS A 391 1.77 -21.06 -11.22
C LYS A 391 0.88 -22.00 -12.07
N PRO A 392 0.29 -23.09 -11.54
CA PRO A 392 -0.57 -23.96 -12.34
C PRO A 392 -1.80 -23.23 -12.91
N HIS A 393 -2.35 -22.27 -12.17
CA HIS A 393 -3.49 -21.46 -12.63
C HIS A 393 -3.08 -20.55 -13.79
N MET A 394 -1.86 -20.02 -13.79
CA MET A 394 -1.36 -19.15 -14.86
C MET A 394 -1.24 -19.89 -16.19
N GLU A 395 -0.70 -21.12 -16.15
CA GLU A 395 -0.59 -21.98 -17.33
C GLU A 395 -1.97 -22.27 -17.94
N VAL A 396 -2.97 -22.52 -17.09
CA VAL A 396 -4.36 -22.70 -17.52
C VAL A 396 -4.92 -21.43 -18.16
N TYR A 397 -4.78 -20.27 -17.53
CA TYR A 397 -5.33 -19.02 -18.08
C TYR A 397 -4.67 -18.59 -19.38
N GLN A 398 -3.36 -18.76 -19.50
CA GLN A 398 -2.64 -18.49 -20.76
C GLN A 398 -3.11 -19.43 -21.87
N ASN A 399 -3.34 -20.71 -21.57
CA ASN A 399 -3.92 -21.65 -22.53
C ASN A 399 -5.35 -21.25 -22.91
N VAL A 400 -6.17 -20.83 -21.95
CA VAL A 400 -7.55 -20.41 -22.19
C VAL A 400 -7.62 -19.17 -23.10
N LEU A 401 -6.76 -18.17 -22.87
CA LEU A 401 -6.66 -16.97 -23.73
C LEU A 401 -6.18 -17.28 -25.15
N LYS A 402 -5.41 -18.36 -25.36
CA LYS A 402 -4.97 -18.78 -26.70
C LYS A 402 -6.09 -19.39 -27.54
N HIS A 403 -7.03 -20.10 -26.91
CA HIS A 403 -8.03 -20.92 -27.61
C HIS A 403 -9.44 -20.29 -27.65
N ARG A 404 -9.71 -19.25 -26.84
CA ARG A 404 -11.02 -18.59 -26.78
C ARG A 404 -10.87 -17.07 -26.67
N SER A 405 -11.77 -16.35 -27.33
CA SER A 405 -11.94 -14.91 -27.14
C SER A 405 -12.75 -14.64 -25.87
N TYR A 406 -12.28 -13.71 -25.04
CA TYR A 406 -12.97 -13.24 -23.85
C TYR A 406 -13.22 -11.73 -23.92
N PRO A 407 -14.24 -11.21 -23.20
CA PRO A 407 -14.42 -9.79 -22.99
C PRO A 407 -13.15 -9.09 -22.47
N PRO A 408 -12.89 -7.82 -22.85
CA PRO A 408 -11.67 -7.11 -22.44
C PRO A 408 -11.45 -7.07 -20.93
N TRP A 409 -12.50 -6.88 -20.13
CA TRP A 409 -12.37 -6.89 -18.67
C TRP A 409 -11.89 -8.24 -18.10
N ILE A 410 -12.22 -9.39 -18.71
CA ILE A 410 -11.66 -10.69 -18.28
C ILE A 410 -10.17 -10.77 -18.60
N ILE A 411 -9.77 -10.28 -19.78
CA ILE A 411 -8.35 -10.19 -20.18
C ILE A 411 -7.57 -9.35 -19.17
N TYR A 412 -8.13 -8.21 -18.75
CA TYR A 412 -7.53 -7.38 -17.70
C TYR A 412 -7.23 -8.19 -16.43
N HIS A 413 -8.21 -8.91 -15.88
CA HIS A 413 -8.00 -9.65 -14.63
C HIS A 413 -7.00 -10.80 -14.76
N ILE A 414 -7.01 -11.51 -15.88
CA ILE A 414 -6.03 -12.56 -16.15
C ILE A 414 -4.63 -11.94 -16.24
N GLN A 415 -4.44 -10.91 -17.06
CA GLN A 415 -3.13 -10.28 -17.27
C GLN A 415 -2.61 -9.56 -16.03
N ASN A 416 -3.48 -8.93 -15.23
CA ASN A 416 -3.12 -8.37 -13.93
C ASN A 416 -2.62 -9.45 -12.96
N THR A 417 -3.19 -10.65 -13.03
CA THR A 417 -2.74 -11.79 -12.24
C THR A 417 -1.41 -12.33 -12.75
N VAL A 418 -1.20 -12.40 -14.07
CA VAL A 418 0.09 -12.75 -14.69
C VAL A 418 1.18 -11.77 -14.24
N ALA A 419 0.92 -10.46 -14.28
CA ALA A 419 1.84 -9.43 -13.80
C ALA A 419 2.20 -9.65 -12.32
N THR A 420 1.22 -10.00 -11.49
CA THR A 420 1.44 -10.32 -10.08
C THR A 420 2.28 -11.58 -9.91
N ASN A 421 2.05 -12.64 -10.70
CA ASN A 421 2.89 -13.84 -10.65
C ASN A 421 4.35 -13.54 -11.04
N ILE A 422 4.59 -12.78 -12.11
CA ILE A 422 5.94 -12.36 -12.54
C ILE A 422 6.65 -11.62 -11.39
N MET A 423 5.96 -10.69 -10.75
CA MET A 423 6.50 -9.95 -9.59
C MET A 423 6.89 -10.88 -8.44
N LEU A 424 6.01 -11.83 -8.07
CA LEU A 424 6.25 -12.75 -6.96
C LEU A 424 7.39 -13.73 -7.27
N GLU A 425 7.49 -14.23 -8.50
CA GLU A 425 8.61 -15.07 -8.96
C GLU A 425 9.93 -14.33 -8.87
N ALA A 426 10.00 -13.12 -9.43
CA ALA A 426 11.21 -12.29 -9.40
C ALA A 426 11.65 -11.98 -7.95
N LEU A 427 10.72 -11.66 -7.04
CA LEU A 427 11.04 -11.43 -5.63
C LEU A 427 11.57 -12.69 -4.92
N VAL A 428 11.04 -13.88 -5.25
CA VAL A 428 11.55 -15.17 -4.74
C VAL A 428 12.98 -15.40 -5.23
N ASP A 429 13.22 -15.22 -6.52
CA ASP A 429 14.52 -15.46 -7.14
C ASP A 429 15.58 -14.48 -6.63
N MET A 430 15.20 -13.21 -6.46
CA MET A 430 16.05 -12.17 -5.84
C MET A 430 16.40 -12.53 -4.41
N LYS A 431 15.42 -12.92 -3.58
CA LYS A 431 15.68 -13.30 -2.18
C LYS A 431 16.55 -14.56 -2.08
N GLN A 432 16.38 -15.50 -3.02
CA GLN A 432 17.22 -16.70 -3.09
C GLN A 432 18.67 -16.37 -3.52
N SER A 433 18.84 -15.39 -4.40
CA SER A 433 20.13 -15.03 -5.01
C SER A 433 20.71 -13.71 -4.48
N TRP A 434 20.24 -13.24 -3.33
CA TRP A 434 20.52 -11.90 -2.78
C TRP A 434 22.02 -11.62 -2.57
N SER A 435 22.81 -12.68 -2.39
CA SER A 435 24.25 -12.60 -2.15
C SER A 435 25.09 -12.31 -3.40
N SER A 436 24.48 -12.21 -4.59
CA SER A 436 25.16 -12.07 -5.88
C SER A 436 24.59 -10.90 -6.69
N LEU A 437 25.38 -9.85 -6.89
CA LEU A 437 24.99 -8.69 -7.71
C LEU A 437 24.75 -9.07 -9.18
N GLU A 438 25.51 -10.02 -9.72
CA GLU A 438 25.33 -10.52 -11.09
C GLU A 438 23.97 -11.23 -11.23
N SER A 439 23.64 -12.10 -10.27
CA SER A 439 22.34 -12.80 -10.27
C SER A 439 21.19 -11.81 -10.11
N LEU A 440 21.33 -10.81 -9.25
CA LEU A 440 20.33 -9.73 -9.11
C LEU A 440 20.16 -8.94 -10.42
N SER A 441 21.23 -8.68 -11.16
CA SER A 441 21.17 -8.02 -12.48
C SER A 441 20.36 -8.85 -13.47
N ILE A 442 20.70 -10.14 -13.60
CA ILE A 442 20.03 -11.07 -14.52
C ILE A 442 18.54 -11.18 -14.21
N ILE A 443 18.17 -11.30 -12.93
CA ILE A 443 16.77 -11.41 -12.51
C ILE A 443 16.00 -10.11 -12.81
N THR A 444 16.62 -8.95 -12.57
CA THR A 444 16.00 -7.65 -12.84
C THR A 444 15.69 -7.47 -14.33
N GLU A 445 16.65 -7.80 -15.19
CA GLU A 445 16.52 -7.70 -16.65
C GLU A 445 15.55 -8.74 -17.23
N ASP A 446 15.57 -9.98 -16.72
CA ASP A 446 14.60 -11.01 -17.11
C ASP A 446 13.17 -10.60 -16.76
N CYS A 447 12.95 -10.00 -15.58
CA CYS A 447 11.65 -9.48 -15.19
C CYS A 447 11.18 -8.36 -16.12
N GLU A 448 12.05 -7.40 -16.44
CA GLU A 448 11.73 -6.30 -17.37
C GLU A 448 11.35 -6.84 -18.75
N ARG A 449 12.17 -7.74 -19.32
CA ARG A 449 11.89 -8.39 -20.59
C ARG A 449 10.52 -9.09 -20.57
N LYS A 450 10.27 -9.94 -19.57
CA LYS A 450 8.98 -10.66 -19.44
C LYS A 450 7.79 -9.71 -19.37
N CYS A 451 7.92 -8.60 -18.65
CA CYS A 451 6.85 -7.61 -18.53
C CYS A 451 6.57 -6.92 -19.88
N LEU A 452 7.61 -6.52 -20.61
CA LEU A 452 7.46 -5.89 -21.93
C LEU A 452 6.87 -6.87 -22.96
N GLU A 453 7.31 -8.13 -22.96
CA GLU A 453 6.70 -9.20 -23.78
C GLU A 453 5.21 -9.38 -23.48
N GLN A 454 4.79 -9.25 -22.21
CA GLN A 454 3.36 -9.33 -21.85
C GLN A 454 2.57 -8.09 -22.29
N VAL A 455 3.18 -6.90 -22.34
CA VAL A 455 2.55 -5.70 -22.89
C VAL A 455 2.25 -5.92 -24.38
N GLU A 456 3.26 -6.33 -25.16
CA GLU A 456 3.09 -6.64 -26.59
C GLU A 456 2.07 -7.76 -26.83
N HIS A 457 2.13 -8.81 -26.01
CA HIS A 457 1.17 -9.91 -26.08
C HIS A 457 -0.27 -9.44 -25.81
N THR A 458 -0.44 -8.58 -24.80
CA THR A 458 -1.74 -7.96 -24.47
C THR A 458 -2.26 -7.13 -25.63
N ASP A 459 -1.41 -6.32 -26.26
CA ASP A 459 -1.81 -5.53 -27.43
C ASP A 459 -2.26 -6.40 -28.60
N CYS A 460 -1.57 -7.50 -28.85
CA CYS A 460 -1.98 -8.48 -29.85
C CYS A 460 -3.32 -9.13 -29.51
N LEU A 461 -3.60 -9.44 -28.23
CA LEU A 461 -4.88 -9.99 -27.79
C LEU A 461 -6.02 -8.98 -27.98
N LEU A 462 -5.82 -7.72 -27.56
CA LEU A 462 -6.82 -6.67 -27.66
C LEU A 462 -7.09 -6.25 -29.10
N ALA A 463 -6.07 -6.24 -29.97
CA ALA A 463 -6.23 -5.94 -31.38
C ALA A 463 -7.23 -6.88 -32.07
N ARG A 464 -7.23 -8.18 -31.71
CA ARG A 464 -8.16 -9.19 -32.25
C ARG A 464 -9.62 -8.98 -31.85
N LEU A 465 -9.89 -8.19 -30.81
CA LEU A 465 -11.22 -7.89 -30.29
C LEU A 465 -11.79 -6.56 -30.78
N SER A 466 -11.04 -5.84 -31.62
CA SER A 466 -11.38 -4.50 -32.09
C SER A 466 -12.69 -4.51 -32.89
N SER A 467 -13.77 -4.06 -32.27
CA SER A 467 -15.05 -3.75 -32.90
C SER A 467 -15.43 -2.29 -32.60
N PRO A 468 -16.24 -1.61 -33.44
CA PRO A 468 -16.56 -0.19 -33.26
C PRO A 468 -17.20 0.16 -31.91
N GLY A 469 -17.88 -0.79 -31.26
CA GLY A 469 -18.56 -0.58 -29.98
C GLY A 469 -17.68 -0.69 -28.72
N ASN A 470 -16.51 -1.36 -28.81
CA ASN A 470 -15.70 -1.72 -27.64
C ASN A 470 -14.42 -0.87 -27.48
N GLN A 471 -14.22 0.16 -28.32
CA GLN A 471 -12.96 0.92 -28.38
C GLN A 471 -12.56 1.56 -27.04
N ASN A 472 -13.54 2.09 -26.28
CA ASN A 472 -13.27 2.69 -24.98
C ASN A 472 -12.82 1.65 -23.94
N GLU A 473 -13.45 0.47 -23.90
CA GLU A 473 -13.07 -0.60 -22.96
C GLU A 473 -11.70 -1.18 -23.32
N LEU A 474 -11.40 -1.35 -24.61
CA LEU A 474 -10.10 -1.81 -25.09
C LEU A 474 -8.98 -0.84 -24.71
N LEU A 475 -9.20 0.48 -24.87
CA LEU A 475 -8.26 1.52 -24.44
C LEU A 475 -7.99 1.45 -22.94
N VAL A 476 -9.06 1.31 -22.14
CA VAL A 476 -8.96 1.18 -20.68
C VAL A 476 -8.11 -0.02 -20.29
N VAL A 477 -8.40 -1.20 -20.86
CA VAL A 477 -7.66 -2.42 -20.52
C VAL A 477 -6.19 -2.31 -20.94
N ARG A 478 -5.91 -1.76 -22.13
CA ARG A 478 -4.54 -1.51 -22.58
C ARG A 478 -3.77 -0.64 -21.61
N SER A 479 -4.25 0.58 -21.35
CA SER A 479 -3.54 1.56 -20.53
C SER A 479 -3.35 1.08 -19.09
N LEU A 480 -4.34 0.38 -18.50
CA LEU A 480 -4.23 -0.15 -17.14
C LEU A 480 -3.29 -1.35 -17.01
N LEU A 481 -3.16 -2.19 -18.04
CA LEU A 481 -2.18 -3.27 -18.04
C LEU A 481 -0.78 -2.75 -18.30
N GLU A 482 -0.63 -1.77 -19.20
CA GLU A 482 0.65 -1.15 -19.49
C GLU A 482 1.27 -0.54 -18.23
N ILE A 483 0.51 0.31 -17.51
CA ILE A 483 0.97 0.89 -16.24
C ILE A 483 1.27 -0.20 -15.20
N ARG A 484 0.49 -1.29 -15.16
CA ARG A 484 0.70 -2.40 -14.22
C ARG A 484 2.02 -3.12 -14.48
N PHE A 485 2.31 -3.50 -15.72
CA PHE A 485 3.56 -4.17 -16.07
C PHE A 485 4.78 -3.25 -15.86
N HIS A 486 4.64 -1.95 -16.17
CA HIS A 486 5.66 -0.94 -15.88
C HIS A 486 5.96 -0.82 -14.39
N SER A 487 4.90 -0.84 -13.57
CA SER A 487 5.03 -0.80 -12.12
C SER A 487 5.67 -2.06 -11.56
N VAL A 488 5.36 -3.25 -12.11
CA VAL A 488 5.98 -4.52 -11.70
C VAL A 488 7.49 -4.51 -11.90
N TYR A 489 7.98 -4.27 -13.12
CA TYR A 489 9.43 -4.32 -13.33
C TYR A 489 10.14 -3.18 -12.59
N THR A 490 9.51 -2.01 -12.43
CA THR A 490 10.09 -0.90 -11.65
C THR A 490 10.17 -1.23 -10.16
N ALA A 491 9.18 -1.94 -9.60
CA ALA A 491 9.26 -2.46 -8.24
C ALA A 491 10.43 -3.45 -8.07
N ILE A 492 10.68 -4.30 -9.08
CA ILE A 492 11.82 -5.24 -9.09
C ILE A 492 13.16 -4.49 -9.19
N TYR A 493 13.27 -3.41 -9.98
CA TYR A 493 14.44 -2.51 -9.95
C TYR A 493 14.71 -1.98 -8.54
N GLY A 494 13.67 -1.45 -7.87
CA GLY A 494 13.78 -0.96 -6.50
C GLY A 494 14.20 -2.04 -5.51
N ALA A 495 13.63 -3.25 -5.62
CA ALA A 495 14.00 -4.39 -4.79
C ALA A 495 15.46 -4.84 -5.03
N GLY A 496 15.93 -4.82 -6.28
CA GLY A 496 17.32 -5.11 -6.64
C GLY A 496 18.29 -4.12 -6.01
N LEU A 497 18.02 -2.81 -6.12
CA LEU A 497 18.79 -1.74 -5.47
C LEU A 497 18.81 -1.90 -3.94
N PHE A 498 17.66 -2.27 -3.36
CA PHE A 498 17.54 -2.52 -1.94
C PHE A 498 18.41 -3.71 -1.48
N TYR A 499 18.33 -4.86 -2.17
CA TYR A 499 19.18 -6.02 -1.85
C TYR A 499 20.66 -5.75 -2.07
N ALA A 500 21.04 -5.00 -3.12
CA ALA A 500 22.41 -4.59 -3.36
C ALA A 500 22.97 -3.73 -2.21
N THR A 501 22.12 -2.83 -1.68
CA THR A 501 22.46 -2.01 -0.50
C THR A 501 22.61 -2.85 0.76
N VAL A 502 21.69 -3.80 0.99
CA VAL A 502 21.78 -4.73 2.14
C VAL A 502 23.05 -5.59 2.06
N LEU A 503 23.39 -6.09 0.87
CA LEU A 503 24.62 -6.86 0.64
C LEU A 503 25.85 -6.05 1.01
N ARG A 504 25.89 -4.76 0.61
CA ARG A 504 26.97 -3.82 0.95
C ARG A 504 27.10 -3.61 2.45
N ALA A 505 26.00 -3.31 3.13
CA ALA A 505 25.95 -3.09 4.56
C ALA A 505 26.53 -4.28 5.35
N ARG A 506 26.08 -5.49 5.02
CA ARG A 506 26.51 -6.73 5.69
C ARG A 506 27.98 -7.05 5.44
N LEU A 507 28.48 -6.75 4.24
CA LEU A 507 29.90 -6.88 3.91
C LEU A 507 30.78 -5.91 4.73
N GLN A 508 30.31 -4.68 4.96
CA GLN A 508 31.04 -3.69 5.77
C GLN A 508 31.07 -4.08 7.26
N GLU A 509 29.95 -4.58 7.81
CA GLU A 509 29.86 -4.94 9.23
C GLU A 509 30.61 -6.23 9.59
N SER A 510 30.55 -7.26 8.75
CA SER A 510 31.01 -8.62 9.11
C SER A 510 32.18 -9.15 8.26
N GLY A 511 32.57 -8.43 7.20
CA GLY A 511 33.63 -8.85 6.27
C GLY A 511 33.31 -10.10 5.44
N ARG A 512 32.14 -10.72 5.62
CA ARG A 512 31.67 -11.93 4.91
C ARG A 512 30.21 -11.77 4.52
N VAL A 513 29.80 -12.42 3.42
CA VAL A 513 28.38 -12.54 3.09
C VAL A 513 27.81 -13.65 3.96
N GLY A 514 26.96 -13.31 4.92
CA GLY A 514 26.20 -14.30 5.68
C GLY A 514 25.29 -15.12 4.75
N THR A 515 24.78 -16.25 5.22
CA THR A 515 23.85 -17.10 4.42
C THR A 515 22.38 -16.73 4.62
N ASP A 516 22.08 -15.79 5.52
CA ASP A 516 20.70 -15.45 5.89
C ASP A 516 20.09 -14.41 4.94
N PRO A 517 19.08 -14.77 4.13
CA PRO A 517 18.40 -13.82 3.24
C PRO A 517 17.41 -12.91 3.96
N GLU A 518 17.12 -13.11 5.25
CA GLU A 518 16.13 -12.33 5.98
C GLU A 518 16.70 -10.98 6.41
N ILE A 519 15.95 -9.89 6.17
CA ILE A 519 16.38 -8.52 6.46
C ILE A 519 15.80 -8.10 7.80
N ASN A 520 16.68 -7.79 8.77
CA ASN A 520 16.26 -7.30 10.08
C ASN A 520 15.89 -5.81 10.01
N CYS A 521 14.86 -5.39 10.75
CA CYS A 521 14.41 -4.00 10.74
C CYS A 521 15.47 -3.01 11.27
N HIS A 522 16.40 -3.48 12.10
CA HIS A 522 17.53 -2.69 12.58
C HIS A 522 18.56 -2.41 11.48
N GLU A 523 18.83 -3.41 10.63
CA GLU A 523 19.70 -3.25 9.45
C GLU A 523 19.05 -2.29 8.45
N ALA A 524 17.76 -2.48 8.19
CA ALA A 524 17.05 -1.68 7.20
C ALA A 524 16.98 -0.18 7.52
N ALA A 525 16.82 0.17 8.81
CA ALA A 525 16.78 1.56 9.25
C ALA A 525 18.13 2.31 9.09
N GLN A 526 19.24 1.59 8.93
CA GLN A 526 20.58 2.16 8.77
C GLN A 526 21.03 2.25 7.31
N LEU A 527 20.31 1.60 6.38
CA LEU A 527 20.68 1.51 4.98
C LEU A 527 20.81 2.88 4.30
N GLY A 528 20.05 3.90 4.75
CA GLY A 528 20.13 5.24 4.16
C GLY A 528 21.39 6.01 4.47
N ALA A 529 21.84 5.97 5.72
CA ALA A 529 23.15 6.50 6.09
C ALA A 529 24.28 5.72 5.40
N GLN A 530 24.15 4.40 5.31
CA GLN A 530 25.12 3.53 4.64
C GLN A 530 25.18 3.75 3.12
N LEU A 531 24.06 4.08 2.47
CA LEU A 531 24.02 4.48 1.06
C LEU A 531 24.79 5.76 0.83
N ILE A 532 24.54 6.79 1.64
CA ILE A 532 25.24 8.08 1.56
C ILE A 532 26.74 7.89 1.79
N ASP A 533 27.13 7.12 2.80
CA ASP A 533 28.54 6.79 3.07
C ASP A 533 29.17 6.01 1.90
N THR A 534 28.45 5.05 1.33
CA THR A 534 28.92 4.27 0.17
C THR A 534 29.10 5.15 -1.07
N CYS A 535 28.21 6.11 -1.31
CA CYS A 535 28.35 7.08 -2.40
C CYS A 535 29.58 7.98 -2.22
N LYS A 536 30.00 8.27 -0.98
CA LYS A 536 31.16 9.12 -0.69
C LYS A 536 32.49 8.35 -0.74
N ASN A 537 32.50 7.05 -0.44
CA ASN A 537 33.72 6.26 -0.21
C ASN A 537 33.97 5.14 -1.26
N ILE A 538 34.20 5.53 -2.52
CA ILE A 538 34.48 4.61 -3.64
C ILE A 538 35.99 4.35 -3.77
N SER A 539 36.57 3.45 -2.97
CA SER A 539 38.03 3.19 -3.01
C SER A 539 38.46 1.71 -3.03
N SER A 540 37.53 0.75 -3.17
CA SER A 540 37.87 -0.68 -3.24
C SER A 540 37.20 -1.43 -4.40
N GLU A 541 37.81 -2.53 -4.85
CA GLU A 541 37.38 -3.34 -6.00
C GLU A 541 35.95 -3.93 -5.83
N LYS A 542 35.56 -4.29 -4.61
CA LYS A 542 34.18 -4.68 -4.27
C LYS A 542 33.21 -3.48 -4.26
N VAL A 543 33.70 -2.25 -4.16
CA VAL A 543 32.89 -1.03 -4.37
C VAL A 543 32.67 -0.78 -5.86
N LEU A 544 33.62 -1.15 -6.72
CA LEU A 544 33.49 -0.98 -8.18
C LEU A 544 32.35 -1.83 -8.76
N THR A 545 32.19 -3.08 -8.31
CA THR A 545 31.08 -3.95 -8.77
C THR A 545 29.71 -3.46 -8.29
N LEU A 546 29.62 -2.95 -7.06
CA LEU A 546 28.41 -2.31 -6.57
C LEU A 546 28.14 -0.98 -7.28
N SER A 547 29.17 -0.16 -7.52
CA SER A 547 29.04 1.11 -8.26
C SER A 547 28.55 0.87 -9.67
N ALA A 548 29.05 -0.17 -10.35
CA ALA A 548 28.56 -0.58 -11.67
C ALA A 548 27.09 -1.01 -11.63
N PHE A 549 26.69 -1.79 -10.61
CA PHE A 549 25.28 -2.18 -10.40
C PHE A 549 24.39 -0.95 -10.15
N MET A 550 24.81 -0.05 -9.25
CA MET A 550 24.08 1.17 -8.91
C MET A 550 24.01 2.15 -10.10
N GLY A 551 25.05 2.22 -10.94
CA GLY A 551 25.01 2.98 -12.19
C GLY A 551 23.99 2.39 -13.18
N ARG A 552 24.04 1.06 -13.37
CA ARG A 552 23.17 0.35 -14.31
C ARG A 552 21.68 0.45 -13.94
N PHE A 553 21.34 0.32 -12.65
CA PHE A 553 19.94 0.26 -12.20
C PHE A 553 19.48 1.52 -11.47
N GLY A 554 20.35 2.18 -10.71
CA GLY A 554 20.01 3.35 -9.89
C GLY A 554 19.91 4.64 -10.68
N GLY A 555 20.66 4.78 -11.78
CA GLY A 555 20.55 5.91 -12.70
C GLY A 555 19.19 5.97 -13.43
N PRO A 556 18.77 4.89 -14.12
CA PRO A 556 17.48 4.85 -14.81
C PRO A 556 16.25 4.79 -13.89
N TYR A 557 16.42 4.43 -12.61
CA TYR A 557 15.30 4.17 -11.70
C TYR A 557 14.37 5.39 -11.51
N PRO A 558 14.86 6.61 -11.19
CA PRO A 558 14.00 7.80 -11.11
C PRO A 558 13.26 8.13 -12.40
N GLU A 559 13.88 7.88 -13.56
CA GLU A 559 13.24 8.11 -14.87
C GLU A 559 12.09 7.11 -15.09
N LYS A 560 12.29 5.83 -14.74
CA LYS A 560 11.23 4.80 -14.78
C LYS A 560 10.07 5.11 -13.82
N LEU A 561 10.37 5.61 -12.60
CA LEU A 561 9.34 6.09 -11.68
C LEU A 561 8.53 7.24 -12.29
N GLY A 562 9.23 8.21 -12.91
CA GLY A 562 8.60 9.34 -13.60
C GLY A 562 7.69 8.92 -14.77
N ALA A 563 8.10 7.93 -15.56
CA ALA A 563 7.30 7.40 -16.65
C ALA A 563 5.96 6.82 -16.16
N ILE A 564 5.95 6.09 -15.03
CA ILE A 564 4.70 5.57 -14.44
C ILE A 564 3.78 6.71 -13.99
N LEU A 565 4.33 7.80 -13.42
CA LEU A 565 3.55 8.99 -13.07
C LEU A 565 2.90 9.62 -14.32
N GLU A 566 3.61 9.68 -15.43
CA GLU A 566 3.09 10.18 -16.71
C GLU A 566 1.95 9.30 -17.25
N MET A 567 2.13 7.97 -17.24
CA MET A 567 1.10 7.01 -17.63
C MET A 567 -0.15 7.12 -16.73
N PHE A 568 0.03 7.34 -15.42
CA PHE A 568 -1.07 7.57 -14.50
C PHE A 568 -1.84 8.85 -14.83
N ILE A 569 -1.12 9.96 -15.09
CA ILE A 569 -1.73 11.23 -15.48
C ILE A 569 -2.53 11.05 -16.76
N GLU A 570 -1.97 10.37 -17.76
CA GLU A 570 -2.66 10.05 -19.01
C GLU A 570 -3.93 9.22 -18.77
N CYS A 571 -3.84 8.19 -17.93
CA CYS A 571 -5.00 7.37 -17.56
C CYS A 571 -6.09 8.20 -16.89
N ALA A 572 -5.72 9.06 -15.94
CA ALA A 572 -6.65 9.93 -15.23
C ALA A 572 -7.27 11.02 -16.13
N GLU A 573 -6.63 11.37 -17.23
CA GLU A 573 -7.12 12.35 -18.21
C GLU A 573 -8.04 11.75 -19.26
N LYS A 574 -7.67 10.59 -19.81
CA LYS A 574 -8.28 10.05 -21.03
C LYS A 574 -9.29 8.94 -20.76
N LEU A 575 -9.15 8.19 -19.67
CA LEU A 575 -9.97 7.01 -19.45
C LEU A 575 -11.36 7.37 -18.90
N ALA A 576 -12.37 6.83 -19.58
CA ALA A 576 -13.75 6.85 -19.11
C ALA A 576 -14.44 5.54 -19.48
N LEU A 577 -15.16 4.97 -18.53
CA LEU A 577 -16.02 3.81 -18.75
C LEU A 577 -17.47 4.22 -18.59
N ASN A 578 -18.31 3.96 -19.59
CA ASN A 578 -19.72 4.37 -19.62
C ASN A 578 -19.94 5.85 -19.26
N ARG A 579 -19.05 6.73 -19.76
CA ARG A 579 -19.02 8.18 -19.48
C ARG A 579 -18.71 8.57 -18.03
N VAL A 580 -18.29 7.61 -17.20
CA VAL A 580 -17.79 7.86 -15.84
C VAL A 580 -16.27 7.98 -15.90
N ALA A 581 -15.74 9.10 -15.40
CA ALA A 581 -14.30 9.38 -15.35
C ALA A 581 -13.56 8.35 -14.50
N PHE A 582 -12.27 8.14 -14.80
CA PHE A 582 -11.44 7.14 -14.15
C PHE A 582 -11.42 7.25 -12.62
N ARG A 583 -11.80 6.17 -11.95
CA ARG A 583 -11.69 6.04 -10.48
C ARG A 583 -11.20 4.66 -10.06
N PRO A 584 -9.88 4.45 -9.94
CA PRO A 584 -9.30 3.17 -9.56
C PRO A 584 -9.37 2.93 -8.04
N PRO A 585 -9.22 1.69 -7.55
CA PRO A 585 -9.16 1.40 -6.12
C PRO A 585 -7.95 2.11 -5.49
N PRO A 586 -8.15 3.00 -4.49
CA PRO A 586 -7.09 3.84 -3.99
C PRO A 586 -5.97 3.02 -3.36
N ARG A 587 -6.30 1.92 -2.66
CA ARG A 587 -5.29 1.08 -2.00
C ARG A 587 -4.29 0.45 -2.99
N GLN A 588 -4.74 0.09 -4.18
CA GLN A 588 -3.93 -0.65 -5.15
C GLN A 588 -3.14 0.26 -6.08
N LEU A 589 -3.74 1.35 -6.53
CA LEU A 589 -3.12 2.21 -7.55
C LEU A 589 -2.72 3.57 -6.98
N VAL A 590 -3.60 4.26 -6.26
CA VAL A 590 -3.31 5.62 -5.79
C VAL A 590 -2.24 5.64 -4.70
N LEU A 591 -2.22 4.64 -3.80
CA LEU A 591 -1.15 4.51 -2.82
C LEU A 591 0.20 4.19 -3.47
N GLU A 592 0.20 3.40 -4.54
CA GLU A 592 1.40 3.13 -5.32
C GLU A 592 1.95 4.44 -5.89
N ILE A 593 1.13 5.29 -6.51
CA ILE A 593 1.54 6.62 -7.00
C ILE A 593 2.16 7.49 -5.89
N VAL A 594 1.55 7.55 -4.71
CA VAL A 594 2.11 8.28 -3.55
C VAL A 594 3.51 7.74 -3.19
N PHE A 595 3.67 6.42 -3.22
CA PHE A 595 4.92 5.76 -2.88
C PHE A 595 6.00 5.97 -3.96
N LEU A 596 5.65 6.02 -5.24
CA LEU A 596 6.58 6.41 -6.31
C LEU A 596 7.07 7.85 -6.12
N CYS A 597 6.17 8.78 -5.78
CA CYS A 597 6.54 10.16 -5.44
C CYS A 597 7.51 10.19 -4.25
N LYS A 598 7.22 9.44 -3.18
CA LYS A 598 8.13 9.28 -2.02
C LYS A 598 9.53 8.84 -2.47
N ASN A 599 9.63 7.80 -3.29
CA ASN A 599 10.92 7.26 -3.73
C ASN A 599 11.72 8.26 -4.58
N ILE A 600 11.05 9.08 -5.40
CA ILE A 600 11.68 10.18 -6.16
C ILE A 600 12.21 11.26 -5.20
N VAL A 601 11.46 11.63 -4.15
CA VAL A 601 11.94 12.56 -3.12
C VAL A 601 13.18 12.01 -2.42
N GLU A 602 13.13 10.74 -1.99
CA GLU A 602 14.25 10.09 -1.30
C GLU A 602 15.50 10.03 -2.19
N ASN A 603 15.34 9.75 -3.48
CA ASN A 603 16.44 9.80 -4.43
C ASN A 603 17.08 11.20 -4.49
N ASN A 604 16.27 12.26 -4.64
CA ASN A 604 16.78 13.64 -4.64
C ASN A 604 17.47 14.03 -3.33
N VAL A 605 16.97 13.57 -2.18
CA VAL A 605 17.61 13.78 -0.88
C VAL A 605 18.98 13.10 -0.83
N ILE A 606 19.09 11.85 -1.31
CA ILE A 606 20.37 11.12 -1.38
C ILE A 606 21.35 11.85 -2.30
N GLN A 607 20.88 12.35 -3.45
CA GLN A 607 21.71 13.11 -4.38
C GLN A 607 22.24 14.39 -3.75
N PHE A 608 21.36 15.15 -3.09
CA PHE A 608 21.73 16.37 -2.40
C PHE A 608 22.76 16.11 -1.29
N LYS A 609 22.53 15.15 -0.40
CA LYS A 609 23.44 14.86 0.72
C LYS A 609 24.78 14.26 0.32
N SER A 610 24.80 13.52 -0.79
CA SER A 610 26.01 12.85 -1.26
C SER A 610 26.85 13.75 -2.17
N PHE A 611 26.23 14.60 -2.98
CA PHE A 611 26.91 15.35 -4.05
C PHE A 611 26.58 16.84 -4.10
N GLY A 612 25.79 17.37 -3.16
CA GLY A 612 25.45 18.80 -3.08
C GLY A 612 24.54 19.29 -4.22
N ARG A 613 23.93 18.39 -5.00
CA ARG A 613 23.11 18.73 -6.17
C ARG A 613 21.81 17.93 -6.26
N LEU A 614 20.83 18.50 -6.95
CA LEU A 614 19.55 17.83 -7.25
C LEU A 614 19.62 17.07 -8.58
N HIS A 615 18.61 16.24 -8.82
CA HIS A 615 18.46 15.53 -10.07
C HIS A 615 18.28 16.49 -11.25
N LYS A 616 18.84 16.16 -12.41
CA LYS A 616 18.72 16.95 -13.67
C LYS A 616 17.27 17.28 -14.03
N ASP A 617 16.37 16.31 -13.84
CA ASP A 617 14.95 16.42 -14.13
C ASP A 617 14.10 16.89 -12.94
N PHE A 618 14.69 17.51 -11.91
CA PHE A 618 13.99 17.90 -10.68
C PHE A 618 12.70 18.71 -10.94
N GLU A 619 12.76 19.72 -11.82
CA GLU A 619 11.59 20.55 -12.15
C GLU A 619 10.49 19.75 -12.86
N ARG A 620 10.87 18.82 -13.75
CA ARG A 620 9.91 17.91 -14.39
C ARG A 620 9.25 17.00 -13.35
N GLN A 621 10.04 16.41 -12.44
CA GLN A 621 9.55 15.56 -11.36
C GLN A 621 8.55 16.31 -10.46
N LEU A 622 8.86 17.54 -10.07
CA LEU A 622 7.95 18.39 -9.30
C LEU A 622 6.65 18.67 -10.06
N GLY A 623 6.74 19.03 -11.34
CA GLY A 623 5.57 19.24 -12.20
C GLY A 623 4.70 17.99 -12.37
N LEU A 624 5.29 16.79 -12.36
CA LEU A 624 4.54 15.53 -12.35
C LEU A 624 3.78 15.34 -11.03
N PHE A 625 4.39 15.66 -9.89
CA PHE A 625 3.73 15.50 -8.59
C PHE A 625 2.49 16.39 -8.49
N GLU A 626 2.60 17.67 -8.87
CA GLU A 626 1.47 18.60 -8.86
C GLU A 626 0.33 18.15 -9.77
N LYS A 627 0.64 17.56 -10.93
CA LYS A 627 -0.37 16.98 -11.83
C LYS A 627 -1.01 15.75 -11.20
N CYS A 628 -0.23 14.83 -10.67
CA CYS A 628 -0.74 13.64 -9.97
C CYS A 628 -1.68 14.03 -8.81
N ALA A 629 -1.27 14.98 -7.96
CA ALA A 629 -2.06 15.46 -6.83
C ALA A 629 -3.41 16.02 -7.31
N ARG A 630 -3.41 16.92 -8.30
CA ARG A 630 -4.64 17.50 -8.87
C ARG A 630 -5.55 16.45 -9.51
N ARG A 631 -4.99 15.45 -10.19
CA ARG A 631 -5.77 14.34 -10.77
C ARG A 631 -6.43 13.50 -9.69
N ILE A 632 -5.73 13.19 -8.60
CA ILE A 632 -6.30 12.46 -7.46
C ILE A 632 -7.36 13.30 -6.74
N GLU A 633 -7.17 14.61 -6.57
CA GLU A 633 -8.17 15.52 -5.98
C GLU A 633 -9.47 15.52 -6.80
N SER A 634 -9.36 15.55 -8.12
CA SER A 634 -10.51 15.53 -9.03
C SER A 634 -11.38 14.27 -8.89
N MET A 635 -10.84 13.18 -8.33
CA MET A 635 -11.60 11.95 -8.06
C MET A 635 -12.57 12.10 -6.86
N VAL A 636 -12.48 13.21 -6.11
CA VAL A 636 -13.19 13.45 -4.85
C VAL A 636 -13.94 14.79 -4.85
N VAL A 637 -13.31 15.83 -5.40
CA VAL A 637 -13.81 17.21 -5.35
C VAL A 637 -15.02 17.36 -6.25
N SER A 638 -16.06 18.02 -5.73
CA SER A 638 -17.26 18.43 -6.45
C SER A 638 -17.82 19.71 -5.83
N ASP A 639 -18.81 20.35 -6.46
CA ASP A 639 -19.41 21.61 -6.01
C ASP A 639 -19.92 21.57 -4.55
N TRP A 640 -20.17 20.38 -4.02
CA TRP A 640 -20.70 20.15 -2.66
C TRP A 640 -19.78 19.33 -1.75
N ASN A 641 -18.58 18.96 -2.20
CA ASN A 641 -17.63 18.17 -1.41
C ASN A 641 -16.20 18.69 -1.62
N SER A 642 -15.65 19.34 -0.59
CA SER A 642 -14.26 19.79 -0.61
C SER A 642 -13.30 18.67 -0.24
N ILE A 643 -12.03 18.86 -0.59
CA ILE A 643 -10.95 17.93 -0.24
C ILE A 643 -10.81 17.77 1.27
N ASP A 644 -11.00 18.84 2.04
CA ASP A 644 -10.91 18.83 3.51
C ASP A 644 -12.04 18.06 4.17
N VAL A 645 -13.27 18.20 3.64
CA VAL A 645 -14.42 17.43 4.14
C VAL A 645 -14.22 15.94 3.86
N ALA A 646 -13.73 15.59 2.66
CA ALA A 646 -13.43 14.21 2.33
C ALA A 646 -12.29 13.64 3.19
N PHE A 647 -11.23 14.42 3.44
CA PHE A 647 -10.14 14.06 4.32
C PHE A 647 -10.61 13.81 5.76
N ALA A 648 -11.44 14.71 6.30
CA ALA A 648 -12.07 14.53 7.61
C ALA A 648 -12.99 13.30 7.66
N GLY A 649 -13.60 12.93 6.54
CA GLY A 649 -14.38 11.69 6.38
C GLY A 649 -13.54 10.41 6.22
N GLY A 650 -12.21 10.48 6.30
CA GLY A 650 -11.32 9.32 6.16
C GLY A 650 -11.13 8.83 4.72
N CYS A 651 -11.31 9.71 3.72
CA CYS A 651 -11.13 9.38 2.31
C CYS A 651 -9.65 9.20 1.95
N VAL A 652 -9.29 8.04 1.39
CA VAL A 652 -7.90 7.72 1.03
C VAL A 652 -7.41 8.59 -0.13
N TYR A 653 -8.22 8.86 -1.16
CA TYR A 653 -7.83 9.77 -2.25
C TYR A 653 -7.48 11.17 -1.73
N ALA A 654 -8.28 11.69 -0.79
CA ALA A 654 -8.01 12.99 -0.17
C ALA A 654 -6.72 12.98 0.66
N ALA A 655 -6.46 11.89 1.38
CA ALA A 655 -5.20 11.72 2.10
C ALA A 655 -3.99 11.61 1.15
N SER A 656 -4.12 10.86 0.06
CA SER A 656 -3.08 10.67 -0.95
C SER A 656 -2.70 11.96 -1.67
N SER A 657 -3.68 12.77 -2.08
CA SER A 657 -3.41 14.08 -2.70
C SER A 657 -2.70 15.04 -1.74
N LYS A 658 -3.18 15.17 -0.50
CA LYS A 658 -2.51 15.96 0.53
C LYS A 658 -1.08 15.47 0.81
N MET A 659 -0.86 14.16 0.78
CA MET A 659 0.48 13.58 0.93
C MET A 659 1.42 14.01 -0.21
N ILE A 660 0.95 13.95 -1.45
CA ILE A 660 1.77 14.36 -2.61
C ILE A 660 2.08 15.85 -2.54
N HIS A 661 1.14 16.69 -2.11
CA HIS A 661 1.44 18.11 -1.83
C HIS A 661 2.51 18.29 -0.76
N GLY A 662 2.42 17.54 0.35
CA GLY A 662 3.48 17.54 1.37
C GLY A 662 4.84 17.10 0.82
N LEU A 663 4.88 16.15 -0.12
CA LEU A 663 6.11 15.77 -0.82
C LEU A 663 6.62 16.86 -1.76
N CYS A 664 5.73 17.61 -2.44
CA CYS A 664 6.10 18.79 -3.23
C CYS A 664 6.75 19.86 -2.35
N GLU A 665 6.19 20.12 -1.17
CA GLU A 665 6.79 21.06 -0.21
C GLU A 665 8.18 20.60 0.25
N VAL A 666 8.40 19.30 0.44
CA VAL A 666 9.74 18.77 0.75
C VAL A 666 10.70 19.04 -0.41
N MET A 667 10.30 18.77 -1.65
CA MET A 667 11.12 19.05 -2.83
C MET A 667 11.45 20.54 -2.94
N GLU A 668 10.47 21.43 -2.86
CA GLU A 668 10.70 22.88 -2.93
C GLU A 668 11.66 23.38 -1.84
N ASN A 669 11.55 22.83 -0.62
CA ASN A 669 12.50 23.13 0.44
C ASN A 669 13.92 22.67 0.12
N LEU A 670 14.12 21.53 -0.57
CA LEU A 670 15.43 21.09 -1.04
C LEU A 670 16.01 22.06 -2.09
N LYS A 671 15.18 22.52 -3.04
CA LYS A 671 15.57 23.53 -4.04
C LYS A 671 16.06 24.83 -3.41
N ILE A 672 15.35 25.32 -2.39
CA ILE A 672 15.74 26.52 -1.63
C ILE A 672 17.09 26.31 -0.93
N ARG A 673 17.33 25.14 -0.32
CA ARG A 673 18.60 24.84 0.38
C ARG A 673 19.79 24.82 -0.55
N VAL A 674 19.67 24.14 -1.70
CA VAL A 674 20.73 24.08 -2.73
C VAL A 674 21.12 25.48 -3.20
N SER A 675 20.12 26.36 -3.38
CA SER A 675 20.32 27.74 -3.81
C SER A 675 21.04 28.59 -2.74
N LYS A 676 20.86 28.29 -1.45
CA LYS A 676 21.56 28.96 -0.33
C LYS A 676 23.03 28.51 -0.21
N GLU A 677 23.30 27.22 -0.42
CA GLU A 677 24.67 26.69 -0.44
C GLU A 677 25.49 27.24 -1.63
N THR A 678 24.86 27.40 -2.81
CA THR A 678 25.53 27.99 -3.99
C THR A 678 25.72 29.51 -3.89
N SER A 679 24.94 30.22 -3.08
CA SER A 679 25.04 31.68 -2.90
C SER A 679 25.98 32.11 -1.74
N GLY A 680 26.71 31.16 -1.14
CA GLY A 680 27.85 31.46 -0.26
C GLY A 680 27.51 32.04 1.11
N THR A 681 26.28 31.85 1.61
CA THR A 681 25.91 32.35 2.95
C THR A 681 26.21 31.36 4.09
N GLU A 682 26.58 30.11 3.78
CA GLU A 682 27.10 29.16 4.75
C GLU A 682 28.40 28.56 4.21
N LYS A 683 29.51 28.80 4.92
CA LYS A 683 30.77 28.07 4.65
C LYS A 683 30.50 26.61 4.95
N PRO A 684 30.78 25.66 4.02
CA PRO A 684 30.82 24.26 4.40
C PRO A 684 31.90 24.11 5.47
N SER A 685 31.60 23.40 6.55
CA SER A 685 32.61 22.89 7.47
C SER A 685 33.44 21.81 6.76
N MET A 686 34.26 22.21 5.79
CA MET A 686 35.41 21.42 5.41
C MET A 686 36.37 21.46 6.59
N LEU A 687 36.43 20.37 7.34
CA LEU A 687 37.58 20.06 8.18
C LEU A 687 38.83 20.14 7.28
N GLU A 688 39.73 21.04 7.66
CA GLU A 688 41.03 21.27 7.01
C GLU A 688 41.78 19.93 6.85
N VAL A 689 42.02 19.53 5.61
CA VAL A 689 43.08 18.59 5.29
C VAL A 689 44.39 19.40 5.35
N PRO A 690 45.47 18.92 6.01
CA PRO A 690 46.72 19.66 6.08
C PRO A 690 47.26 19.87 4.66
N THR A 691 47.45 21.15 4.31
CA THR A 691 48.03 21.57 3.04
C THR A 691 49.52 21.34 3.10
N ASP A 692 50.02 20.43 2.28
CA ASP A 692 51.37 20.51 1.72
C ASP A 692 51.37 19.79 0.38
N LEU A 693 51.31 20.57 -0.71
CA LEU A 693 52.22 20.50 -1.85
C LEU A 693 51.76 21.49 -2.93
N SER A 694 52.65 22.43 -3.19
CA SER A 694 52.57 23.51 -4.15
C SER A 694 52.56 23.04 -5.61
N GLY A 695 51.75 23.73 -6.43
CA GLY A 695 52.13 24.13 -7.78
C GLY A 695 51.53 23.34 -8.93
N LEU A 696 50.47 23.89 -9.55
CA LEU A 696 50.48 24.27 -10.97
C LEU A 696 49.20 25.06 -11.28
N ASP A 697 49.35 26.27 -11.81
CA ASP A 697 48.28 27.00 -12.49
C ASP A 697 47.83 26.20 -13.71
N VAL A 698 46.53 25.89 -13.81
CA VAL A 698 45.90 25.45 -15.05
C VAL A 698 44.56 26.17 -15.18
N GLU A 699 44.47 26.97 -16.25
CA GLU A 699 43.28 27.68 -16.70
C GLU A 699 42.10 26.71 -16.87
N VAL A 700 40.93 27.11 -16.37
CA VAL A 700 39.67 26.36 -16.47
C VAL A 700 39.04 26.59 -17.85
N PRO A 701 38.88 25.56 -18.71
CA PRO A 701 37.95 25.64 -19.83
C PRO A 701 36.60 25.10 -19.36
N SER A 702 35.58 25.94 -19.44
CA SER A 702 34.18 25.58 -19.27
C SER A 702 33.72 24.65 -20.40
N GLY A 703 33.41 23.40 -20.08
CA GLY A 703 32.70 22.49 -20.98
C GLY A 703 33.01 21.01 -20.74
N GLY A 704 32.00 20.26 -20.26
CA GLY A 704 32.02 18.79 -20.19
C GLY A 704 31.84 18.22 -18.77
N TRP A 705 30.63 18.24 -18.22
CA TRP A 705 30.32 17.70 -16.88
C TRP A 705 28.94 17.00 -16.81
N ASP A 706 28.67 16.11 -17.76
CA ASP A 706 27.42 15.33 -17.86
C ASP A 706 27.58 13.83 -17.47
N VAL A 707 28.15 13.47 -16.31
CA VAL A 707 28.00 12.09 -15.78
C VAL A 707 27.97 12.07 -14.24
N TRP A 708 27.03 11.30 -13.69
CA TRP A 708 26.96 10.92 -12.28
C TRP A 708 27.74 9.60 -12.05
N PRO A 709 28.66 9.58 -11.08
CA PRO A 709 30.08 9.81 -11.29
C PRO A 709 30.81 8.61 -11.95
N GLU A 710 31.47 8.85 -13.08
CA GLU A 710 32.71 8.14 -13.38
C GLU A 710 33.80 8.83 -12.54
N VAL A 711 34.18 8.22 -11.40
CA VAL A 711 35.41 8.64 -10.72
C VAL A 711 36.56 7.99 -11.48
N GLY A 712 37.23 8.81 -12.29
CA GLY A 712 38.47 8.45 -12.96
C GLY A 712 39.53 7.99 -11.97
N GLY A 713 40.08 6.80 -12.22
CA GLY A 713 41.47 6.53 -11.91
C GLY A 713 42.32 7.28 -12.93
N PHE A 714 43.21 8.14 -12.44
CA PHE A 714 44.14 8.91 -13.24
C PHE A 714 44.93 8.04 -14.24
N GLU A 715 44.94 8.51 -15.48
CA GLU A 715 46.02 8.40 -16.46
C GLU A 715 46.65 7.02 -16.65
N ASN A 716 46.04 6.19 -17.50
CA ASN A 716 46.75 5.39 -18.49
C ASN A 716 45.74 4.88 -19.53
N PHE A 717 46.10 4.93 -20.80
CA PHE A 717 45.28 4.67 -22.00
C PHE A 717 44.47 5.85 -22.55
N GLY A 718 45.16 6.98 -22.73
CA GLY A 718 44.87 7.91 -23.81
C GLY A 718 45.17 7.26 -25.16
N THR A 719 44.24 6.46 -25.68
CA THR A 719 44.16 5.99 -27.08
C THR A 719 42.87 5.19 -27.24
N LEU A 720 41.74 5.87 -27.44
CA LEU A 720 40.56 5.40 -28.21
C LEU A 720 39.47 6.51 -28.22
N GLN A 721 39.90 7.75 -28.38
CA GLN A 721 39.01 8.91 -28.53
C GLN A 721 38.63 9.02 -30.01
N GLY A 722 37.41 8.60 -30.36
CA GLY A 722 36.90 8.73 -31.74
C GLY A 722 35.78 7.80 -32.21
N GLN A 723 35.11 7.05 -31.33
CA GLN A 723 33.91 6.28 -31.69
C GLN A 723 32.88 6.35 -30.56
N PHE A 724 31.59 6.41 -30.90
CA PHE A 724 30.41 6.49 -30.02
C PHE A 724 29.84 7.89 -29.73
N ASP A 725 29.54 8.62 -30.82
CA ASP A 725 28.46 9.60 -30.87
C ASP A 725 27.13 8.85 -31.06
N TRP A 726 26.29 8.76 -30.02
CA TRP A 726 25.05 7.95 -30.00
C TRP A 726 23.84 8.64 -30.66
N SER A 727 24.08 9.73 -31.40
CA SER A 727 23.06 10.40 -32.21
C SER A 727 22.98 9.90 -33.67
N PHE A 728 23.83 8.95 -34.08
CA PHE A 728 23.91 8.46 -35.48
C PHE A 728 23.52 6.98 -35.72
N ILE A 729 23.13 6.22 -34.68
CA ILE A 729 22.79 4.78 -34.85
C ILE A 729 21.27 4.54 -35.02
N GLN A 730 20.45 5.57 -34.92
CA GLN A 730 19.00 5.46 -35.16
C GLN A 730 18.61 5.58 -36.65
N SER A 731 19.57 5.81 -37.55
CA SER A 731 19.36 5.96 -39.00
C SER A 731 19.96 4.84 -39.86
N SER A 732 20.37 3.71 -39.27
CA SER A 732 21.03 2.60 -40.01
C SER A 732 20.43 1.22 -39.79
N LEU A 733 19.23 1.12 -39.20
CA LEU A 733 18.45 -0.13 -39.11
C LEU A 733 17.09 -0.05 -39.83
N LEU A 734 17.00 0.83 -40.84
CA LEU A 734 15.94 0.89 -41.84
C LEU A 734 16.58 0.84 -43.25
N GLU A 735 17.25 -0.26 -43.57
CA GLU A 735 17.66 -0.55 -44.96
C GLU A 735 17.96 -2.05 -45.13
N PHE A 736 16.98 -2.91 -44.82
CA PHE A 736 16.87 -4.24 -45.41
C PHE A 736 15.39 -4.67 -45.44
N GLU A 737 14.60 -3.94 -46.23
CA GLU A 737 13.42 -4.52 -46.87
C GLU A 737 13.63 -4.54 -48.38
N SER A 738 13.50 -5.75 -48.94
CA SER A 738 13.08 -6.02 -50.32
C SER A 738 13.68 -5.18 -51.46
N THR A 739 14.66 -5.74 -52.16
CA THR A 739 14.71 -5.59 -53.63
C THR A 739 14.16 -6.85 -54.27
N ASN A 740 12.89 -6.77 -54.67
CA ASN A 740 12.31 -7.63 -55.70
C ASN A 740 13.13 -7.52 -56.99
N THR A 741 13.51 -8.65 -57.57
CA THR A 741 13.56 -8.80 -59.03
C THR A 741 12.97 -10.15 -59.42
N SER A 742 11.79 -10.07 -60.02
CA SER A 742 11.20 -11.10 -60.85
C SER A 742 12.10 -11.46 -62.02
N PHE A 743 12.29 -12.75 -62.29
CA PHE A 743 12.28 -13.27 -63.65
C PHE A 743 11.63 -14.66 -63.62
N GLY A 744 10.59 -14.82 -64.43
CA GLY A 744 9.86 -16.06 -64.58
C GLY A 744 10.47 -17.02 -65.59
N ASP A 745 9.71 -18.10 -65.77
CA ASP A 745 9.71 -19.09 -66.86
C ASP A 745 10.70 -20.26 -66.83
N ARG A 746 10.06 -21.43 -66.64
CA ARG A 746 10.00 -22.60 -67.56
C ARG A 746 10.98 -23.77 -67.37
N ILE A 747 10.32 -24.95 -67.27
CA ILE A 747 10.71 -26.30 -67.75
C ILE A 747 11.77 -26.96 -66.84
N GLU A 748 11.57 -28.13 -66.24
CA GLU A 748 10.92 -29.39 -66.65
C GLU A 748 10.38 -30.16 -65.43
#